data_AF-E3MX73-F1
#
_entry.id   AF-E3MX73-F1
#
_cell.length_a   1.000
_cell.length_b   1.000
_cell.length_c   1.000
_cell.angle_alpha   90.00
_cell.angle_beta   90.00
_cell.angle_gamma   90.00
#
_symmetry.space_group_name_H-M   'P 1'
#
loop_
_entity.id
_entity.type
_entity.pdbx_description
1 polymer ?
#
loop_
_entity_poly.entity_id
_entity_poly.type
_entity_poly.pdbx_seq_one_letter_code
_entity_poly.pdbx_strand_id
1 'polypeptide(L)'
;MHKILWNKKSKPIFFRILVYGILFQIIFVLFVYKTEDQKEEPLFHEYDSTNNYMNICSLPVYDYWHPNIIGNIDNEDVDQKSIDNCLAKPFTELVNGTWRILEERRGLNCSARCLSTATWLPPGPVECEFVEAVCWEDSTEIYRFLHCQIIKPKIPPKFPENPPNVFVFLVDSLSTGAAKRSLPKTLPTLSSRLEAVEFPFVNKIGENSLANKMVLWFGVSVSPDVSIFEEFEDHGYMTLHVDDENLQKGFKAHHHLNLNNGFCPNQVENYFKTFLEAYNDSPKFAWLSLTKSDDSILKLIENNLETLQNSFFIFMGAQSTQGLNSDSEIGSVEANNPFLSISIPKKLRQKSQAVLEIMRQNSRKLQTHFDTRATILDILKYQPAAIFNNRTLLEISGERGHSYLRRQPSLPRTCGRLLIPLEYCICQVVKVTVVNENLRNRFGNLLVDHMNELLDRSNLTAICEKFELRKTLSLLHHGHINPSDTNHTYDLTILTDFAQFKTILTQNKNVDQILFGKILYGEAGDYSLSNNQTQCDDLLNEWDPEVPVLLIDLDFLENLKNEDCRWDETKRVKIGVHVKDKDRSIIDTTRFNVVLYNSPDGKDFLEFYEDGKRIIPKRFETRKIGNFEIPSNPQRFIEFYKRSKFVECLGLEMDRDTSEEAEQNGTTSANILARFRDELIDMGMYPYLNGGTLLGWYRECTVIPHTLDLDFSVFKENYNPEYAEKVLRKNESAFDMRRMLGKLEDSHEITVVSKEEGQPAIDLFVMYDYVEDGKVIYRYIPGLNNDGTKYRYTHLLLDPTCAAEMHGHLFWILCNPIEQLKHEYGPLWYRDHPTSYFAWNHSGKNIVVAGNFTEEEMEKYYLHF
;
A
#
# COMPACT_ATOMS: atom_id res chain seq x y z
N MET A 1 16.65 83.71 -21.79
CA MET A 1 15.50 83.93 -20.89
C MET A 1 14.47 82.84 -21.16
N HIS A 2 14.45 81.75 -20.39
CA HIS A 2 13.23 80.96 -20.13
C HIS A 2 13.49 80.01 -18.96
N LYS A 3 13.10 80.47 -17.77
CA LYS A 3 12.90 79.64 -16.57
C LYS A 3 11.76 78.67 -16.88
N ILE A 4 12.06 77.37 -16.93
CA ILE A 4 11.02 76.33 -16.89
C ILE A 4 10.51 76.27 -15.45
N LEU A 5 9.28 76.72 -15.26
CA LEU A 5 8.54 76.69 -14.00
C LEU A 5 8.25 75.24 -13.61
N TRP A 6 9.08 74.70 -12.70
CA TRP A 6 8.80 73.43 -12.03
C TRP A 6 7.69 73.66 -10.98
N ASN A 7 6.46 73.32 -11.34
CA ASN A 7 5.28 73.59 -10.53
C ASN A 7 5.22 72.64 -9.31
N LYS A 8 5.02 73.19 -8.10
CA LYS A 8 4.99 72.46 -6.81
C LYS A 8 3.86 71.43 -6.68
N LYS A 9 2.94 71.33 -7.64
CA LYS A 9 1.79 70.40 -7.64
C LYS A 9 2.03 69.05 -8.35
N SER A 10 3.11 68.87 -9.12
CA SER A 10 3.35 67.63 -9.89
C SER A 10 4.23 66.58 -9.18
N LYS A 11 4.94 66.95 -8.11
CA LYS A 11 5.78 66.04 -7.31
C LYS A 11 5.05 64.84 -6.70
N PRO A 12 3.85 64.97 -6.11
CA PRO A 12 3.16 63.81 -5.52
C PRO A 12 2.60 62.85 -6.58
N ILE A 13 2.31 63.34 -7.80
CA ILE A 13 1.77 62.51 -8.89
C ILE A 13 2.88 61.65 -9.50
N PHE A 14 4.06 62.23 -9.76
CA PHE A 14 5.22 61.48 -10.24
C PHE A 14 5.71 60.44 -9.21
N PHE A 15 5.67 60.77 -7.92
CA PHE A 15 6.03 59.83 -6.87
C PHE A 15 5.03 58.65 -6.79
N ARG A 16 3.73 58.91 -6.94
CA ARG A 16 2.71 57.84 -7.01
C ARG A 16 2.92 56.93 -8.21
N ILE A 17 3.17 57.48 -9.40
CA ILE A 17 3.43 56.67 -10.61
C ILE A 17 4.67 55.79 -10.43
N LEU A 18 5.74 56.32 -9.82
CA LEU A 18 6.95 55.55 -9.53
C LEU A 18 6.69 54.41 -8.53
N VAL A 19 5.93 54.69 -7.46
CA VAL A 19 5.56 53.68 -6.45
C VAL A 19 4.68 52.59 -7.05
N TYR A 20 3.69 52.93 -7.87
CA TYR A 20 2.85 51.93 -8.55
C TYR A 20 3.63 51.12 -9.59
N GLY A 21 4.59 51.72 -10.29
CA GLY A 21 5.47 51.01 -11.21
C GLY A 21 6.37 49.99 -10.51
N ILE A 22 6.93 50.36 -9.35
CA ILE A 22 7.74 49.44 -8.53
C ILE A 22 6.87 48.34 -7.93
N LEU A 23 5.66 48.66 -7.43
CA LEU A 23 4.72 47.65 -6.94
C LEU A 23 4.30 46.68 -8.05
N PHE A 24 4.05 47.16 -9.26
CA PHE A 24 3.72 46.31 -10.40
C PHE A 24 4.89 45.39 -10.79
N GLN A 25 6.13 45.88 -10.76
CA GLN A 25 7.30 45.03 -10.99
C GLN A 25 7.51 44.01 -9.87
N ILE A 26 7.30 44.36 -8.61
CA ILE A 26 7.37 43.42 -7.49
C ILE A 26 6.26 42.38 -7.61
N ILE A 27 5.02 42.78 -7.92
CA ILE A 27 3.91 41.86 -8.15
C ILE A 27 4.19 40.97 -9.35
N PHE A 28 4.73 41.49 -10.46
CA PHE A 28 5.07 40.69 -11.63
C PHE A 28 6.21 39.70 -11.35
N VAL A 29 7.24 40.11 -10.60
CA VAL A 29 8.32 39.21 -10.15
C VAL A 29 7.77 38.16 -9.19
N LEU A 30 6.89 38.52 -8.26
CA LEU A 30 6.20 37.57 -7.38
C LEU A 30 5.26 36.64 -8.17
N PHE A 31 4.62 37.11 -9.24
CA PHE A 31 3.74 36.30 -10.09
C PHE A 31 4.53 35.33 -10.98
N VAL A 32 5.70 35.77 -11.49
CA VAL A 32 6.63 34.94 -12.27
C VAL A 32 7.42 33.96 -11.38
N TYR A 33 7.68 34.29 -10.12
CA TYR A 33 8.29 33.36 -9.15
C TYR A 33 7.28 32.43 -8.48
N LYS A 34 5.98 32.73 -8.50
CA LYS A 34 4.93 31.86 -7.94
C LYS A 34 4.49 30.75 -8.91
N THR A 35 5.03 30.71 -10.13
CA THR A 35 4.89 29.58 -11.07
C THR A 35 6.04 28.56 -10.95
N GLU A 36 6.64 28.42 -9.76
CA GLU A 36 7.38 27.19 -9.45
C GLU A 36 6.36 26.06 -9.34
N ASP A 37 6.51 25.07 -10.22
CA ASP A 37 5.73 23.83 -10.27
C ASP A 37 5.37 23.36 -8.85
N GLN A 38 4.06 23.15 -8.62
CA GLN A 38 3.63 22.35 -7.48
C GLN A 38 4.32 20.99 -7.63
N LYS A 39 5.38 20.76 -6.85
CA LYS A 39 6.01 19.45 -6.75
C LYS A 39 4.97 18.51 -6.17
N GLU A 40 4.40 17.68 -7.03
CA GLU A 40 3.68 16.47 -6.60
C GLU A 40 4.56 15.71 -5.60
N GLU A 41 3.96 15.24 -4.51
CA GLU A 41 4.69 14.40 -3.56
C GLU A 41 5.24 13.16 -4.28
N PRO A 42 6.51 12.77 -4.02
CA PRO A 42 7.09 11.61 -4.67
C PRO A 42 6.33 10.33 -4.29
N LEU A 43 5.67 9.70 -5.27
CA LEU A 43 4.93 8.43 -5.11
C LEU A 43 5.77 7.28 -4.51
N PHE A 44 7.08 7.30 -4.74
CA PHE A 44 8.07 6.35 -4.22
C PHE A 44 9.15 7.08 -3.42
N HIS A 45 9.70 6.42 -2.39
CA HIS A 45 10.72 7.03 -1.52
C HIS A 45 12.05 7.35 -2.26
N GLU A 46 12.38 6.60 -3.32
CA GLU A 46 13.62 6.76 -4.09
C GLU A 46 13.37 6.65 -5.59
N TYR A 47 14.07 7.48 -6.37
CA TYR A 47 14.09 7.43 -7.84
C TYR A 47 15.52 7.55 -8.38
N ASP A 48 15.79 6.87 -9.49
CA ASP A 48 17.02 7.08 -10.27
C ASP A 48 16.86 8.27 -11.24
N SER A 49 17.77 9.24 -11.15
CA SER A 49 17.79 10.44 -12.00
C SER A 49 18.65 10.30 -13.26
N THR A 50 19.41 9.21 -13.39
CA THR A 50 20.43 9.03 -14.43
C THR A 50 19.94 8.39 -15.73
N ASN A 51 18.63 8.12 -15.86
CA ASN A 51 18.03 7.43 -17.01
C ASN A 51 18.63 6.02 -17.27
N ASN A 52 19.18 5.37 -16.23
CA ASN A 52 20.01 4.19 -16.43
C ASN A 52 19.50 2.98 -15.66
N TYR A 53 18.24 2.60 -15.90
CA TYR A 53 17.61 1.39 -15.36
C TYR A 53 18.41 0.10 -15.65
N MET A 54 19.26 0.13 -16.68
CA MET A 54 20.16 -0.97 -17.02
C MET A 54 21.26 -1.18 -15.98
N ASN A 55 21.72 -0.11 -15.31
CA ASN A 55 22.86 -0.14 -14.39
C ASN A 55 22.54 0.35 -12.97
N ILE A 56 21.39 0.96 -12.75
CA ILE A 56 20.90 1.42 -11.44
C ILE A 56 19.47 0.90 -11.26
N CYS A 57 19.12 0.56 -10.01
CA CYS A 57 17.76 0.19 -9.64
C CYS A 57 17.41 0.83 -8.31
N SER A 58 16.58 1.87 -8.34
CA SER A 58 15.90 2.39 -7.15
C SER A 58 14.69 1.51 -6.88
N LEU A 59 14.66 0.85 -5.73
CA LEU A 59 13.62 -0.13 -5.40
C LEU A 59 12.32 0.59 -5.02
N PRO A 60 11.14 0.10 -5.45
CA PRO A 60 9.88 0.77 -5.22
C PRO A 60 9.42 0.58 -3.77
N VAL A 61 9.66 1.59 -2.93
CA VAL A 61 9.08 1.69 -1.59
C VAL A 61 7.97 2.73 -1.62
N TYR A 62 6.76 2.31 -1.32
CA TYR A 62 5.53 3.10 -1.38
C TYR A 62 4.54 2.65 -0.30
N ASP A 63 3.53 3.48 -0.04
CA ASP A 63 2.41 3.09 0.82
C ASP A 63 1.49 2.11 0.10
N TYR A 64 1.38 0.88 0.61
CA TYR A 64 0.47 -0.13 0.07
C TYR A 64 -1.01 0.28 0.16
N TRP A 65 -1.33 1.33 0.92
CA TRP A 65 -2.65 1.93 1.06
C TRP A 65 -2.74 3.29 0.35
N HIS A 66 -1.92 3.54 -0.66
CA HIS A 66 -1.98 4.79 -1.44
C HIS A 66 -3.33 4.92 -2.18
N PRO A 67 -3.99 6.10 -2.14
CA PRO A 67 -5.31 6.32 -2.77
C PRO A 67 -5.41 5.92 -4.25
N ASN A 68 -4.34 6.12 -5.02
CA ASN A 68 -4.25 5.74 -6.44
C ASN A 68 -4.50 4.24 -6.73
N ILE A 69 -4.47 3.37 -5.71
CA ILE A 69 -4.69 1.92 -5.84
C ILE A 69 -5.94 1.47 -5.07
N ILE A 70 -6.43 2.27 -4.10
CA ILE A 70 -7.58 1.92 -3.24
C ILE A 70 -8.89 1.85 -4.04
N GLY A 71 -9.04 2.63 -5.11
CA GLY A 71 -10.27 2.69 -5.91
C GLY A 71 -10.71 1.37 -6.55
N ASN A 72 -9.85 0.35 -6.56
CA ASN A 72 -10.09 -0.94 -7.22
C ASN A 72 -9.78 -2.12 -6.29
N ILE A 73 -10.08 -2.01 -4.99
CA ILE A 73 -10.37 -3.23 -4.20
C ILE A 73 -11.74 -3.70 -4.67
N ASP A 74 -11.79 -4.27 -5.88
CA ASP A 74 -12.82 -5.25 -6.13
C ASP A 74 -12.57 -6.31 -5.05
N ASN A 75 -13.47 -6.35 -4.08
CA ASN A 75 -13.98 -7.63 -3.66
C ASN A 75 -14.45 -8.27 -4.97
N GLU A 76 -13.54 -8.88 -5.72
CA GLU A 76 -13.93 -10.00 -6.55
C GLU A 76 -14.58 -10.93 -5.53
N ASP A 77 -15.90 -10.82 -5.45
CA ASP A 77 -16.79 -11.87 -5.02
C ASP A 77 -16.33 -13.07 -5.86
N VAL A 78 -15.33 -13.80 -5.34
CA VAL A 78 -14.96 -15.11 -5.83
C VAL A 78 -16.22 -15.89 -5.61
N ASP A 79 -17.04 -16.00 -6.68
CA ASP A 79 -18.44 -16.41 -6.69
C ASP A 79 -18.79 -17.10 -5.37
N GLN A 80 -19.19 -16.30 -4.36
CA GLN A 80 -19.27 -16.77 -2.97
C GLN A 80 -20.19 -17.98 -2.91
N LYS A 81 -21.15 -18.03 -3.84
CA LYS A 81 -22.05 -19.14 -4.14
C LYS A 81 -21.34 -20.45 -4.54
N SER A 82 -20.27 -20.40 -5.33
CA SER A 82 -19.45 -21.55 -5.70
C SER A 82 -18.62 -22.04 -4.50
N ILE A 83 -18.04 -21.14 -3.71
CA ILE A 83 -17.31 -21.49 -2.48
C ILE A 83 -18.26 -22.07 -1.42
N ASP A 84 -19.42 -21.45 -1.21
CA ASP A 84 -20.44 -21.90 -0.25
C ASP A 84 -20.97 -23.29 -0.61
N ASN A 85 -21.13 -23.60 -1.89
CA ASN A 85 -21.44 -24.95 -2.37
C ASN A 85 -20.31 -25.97 -2.09
N CYS A 86 -19.05 -25.56 -2.11
CA CYS A 86 -17.91 -26.41 -1.72
C CYS A 86 -17.80 -26.64 -0.20
N LEU A 87 -18.40 -25.77 0.63
CA LEU A 87 -18.38 -25.83 2.09
C LEU A 87 -19.55 -26.64 2.70
N ALA A 88 -20.56 -26.98 1.90
CA ALA A 88 -21.67 -27.83 2.33
C ALA A 88 -21.17 -29.23 2.76
N LYS A 89 -21.79 -29.79 3.81
CA LYS A 89 -21.45 -31.15 4.30
C LYS A 89 -21.70 -32.16 3.16
N PRO A 90 -20.69 -32.96 2.77
CA PRO A 90 -20.83 -33.81 1.59
C PRO A 90 -21.79 -34.98 1.84
N PHE A 91 -22.66 -35.28 0.86
CA PHE A 91 -23.60 -36.41 0.90
C PHE A 91 -22.89 -37.76 0.71
N THR A 92 -21.64 -37.75 0.28
CA THR A 92 -20.84 -38.93 -0.02
C THR A 92 -19.45 -38.77 0.58
N GLU A 93 -18.74 -39.86 0.78
CA GLU A 93 -17.34 -39.84 1.24
C GLU A 93 -16.52 -40.92 0.53
N LEU A 94 -15.22 -40.68 0.41
CA LEU A 94 -14.22 -41.62 -0.07
C LEU A 94 -13.18 -41.85 1.02
N VAL A 95 -13.08 -43.09 1.51
CA VAL A 95 -12.12 -43.45 2.57
C VAL A 95 -11.47 -44.78 2.19
N ASN A 96 -10.14 -44.81 2.15
CA ASN A 96 -9.34 -46.01 1.86
C ASN A 96 -9.81 -46.77 0.61
N GLY A 97 -9.98 -46.05 -0.51
CA GLY A 97 -10.41 -46.65 -1.77
C GLY A 97 -11.85 -47.14 -1.78
N THR A 98 -12.69 -46.78 -0.81
CA THR A 98 -14.11 -47.16 -0.78
C THR A 98 -14.96 -45.90 -0.71
N TRP A 99 -15.84 -45.71 -1.69
CA TRP A 99 -16.79 -44.60 -1.69
C TRP A 99 -18.15 -45.04 -1.16
N ARG A 100 -18.81 -44.20 -0.37
CA ARG A 100 -20.10 -44.48 0.26
C ARG A 100 -20.98 -43.24 0.37
N ILE A 101 -22.27 -43.47 0.55
CA ILE A 101 -23.29 -42.43 0.74
C ILE A 101 -23.43 -42.20 2.25
N LEU A 102 -23.31 -40.94 2.68
CA LEU A 102 -23.43 -40.50 4.07
C LEU A 102 -24.87 -40.13 4.44
N GLU A 103 -25.63 -39.61 3.49
CA GLU A 103 -26.97 -39.10 3.72
C GLU A 103 -28.01 -39.91 2.94
N GLU A 104 -28.72 -40.80 3.63
CA GLU A 104 -29.79 -41.60 3.04
C GLU A 104 -31.13 -40.85 3.15
N ARG A 105 -31.63 -40.35 2.01
CA ARG A 105 -32.97 -39.74 1.88
C ARG A 105 -33.85 -40.57 0.95
N ARG A 106 -35.16 -40.56 1.20
CA ARG A 106 -36.13 -41.32 0.40
C ARG A 106 -36.26 -40.68 -0.99
N GLY A 107 -35.78 -41.37 -2.03
CA GLY A 107 -35.77 -40.87 -3.42
C GLY A 107 -34.40 -40.44 -3.93
N LEU A 108 -33.39 -40.40 -3.05
CA LEU A 108 -32.01 -40.08 -3.41
C LEU A 108 -31.34 -41.30 -4.05
N ASN A 109 -30.87 -41.16 -5.29
CA ASN A 109 -30.02 -42.14 -5.95
C ASN A 109 -28.66 -41.53 -6.24
N CYS A 110 -27.57 -42.15 -5.78
CA CYS A 110 -26.22 -41.65 -6.03
C CYS A 110 -25.41 -42.68 -6.84
N SER A 111 -24.54 -42.19 -7.71
CA SER A 111 -23.54 -43.00 -8.41
C SER A 111 -22.23 -42.25 -8.48
N ALA A 112 -21.12 -42.97 -8.55
CA ALA A 112 -19.81 -42.35 -8.71
C ALA A 112 -19.05 -42.94 -9.90
N ARG A 113 -18.10 -42.20 -10.46
CA ARG A 113 -17.23 -42.69 -11.53
C ARG A 113 -15.80 -42.24 -11.33
N CYS A 114 -14.87 -43.05 -11.80
CA CYS A 114 -13.50 -42.60 -12.00
C CYS A 114 -13.45 -41.67 -13.21
N LEU A 115 -12.81 -40.49 -13.08
CA LEU A 115 -12.66 -39.56 -14.19
C LEU A 115 -11.93 -40.18 -15.40
N SER A 116 -11.10 -41.21 -15.17
CA SER A 116 -10.36 -41.92 -16.22
C SER A 116 -11.16 -42.94 -17.02
N THR A 117 -12.24 -43.53 -16.47
CA THR A 117 -12.94 -44.68 -17.09
C THR A 117 -14.38 -44.38 -17.48
N ALA A 118 -14.88 -43.17 -17.20
CA ALA A 118 -16.22 -42.64 -17.55
C ALA A 118 -17.44 -43.50 -17.13
N THR A 119 -17.22 -44.63 -16.46
CA THR A 119 -18.24 -45.63 -16.12
C THR A 119 -18.78 -45.37 -14.72
N TRP A 120 -20.10 -45.28 -14.57
CA TRP A 120 -20.77 -45.10 -13.28
C TRP A 120 -20.82 -46.41 -12.48
N LEU A 121 -20.46 -46.32 -11.20
CA LEU A 121 -20.30 -47.39 -10.24
C LEU A 121 -21.24 -47.16 -9.04
N PRO A 122 -21.77 -48.22 -8.42
CA PRO A 122 -22.47 -48.15 -7.13
C PRO A 122 -21.48 -47.98 -5.96
N PRO A 123 -21.96 -47.65 -4.74
CA PRO A 123 -21.13 -47.56 -3.53
C PRO A 123 -20.27 -48.82 -3.33
N GLY A 124 -18.98 -48.63 -3.06
CA GLY A 124 -18.03 -49.72 -2.99
C GLY A 124 -16.57 -49.33 -3.30
N PRO A 125 -15.70 -50.33 -3.52
CA PRO A 125 -14.29 -50.11 -3.77
C PRO A 125 -14.03 -49.47 -5.15
N VAL A 126 -13.03 -48.60 -5.21
CA VAL A 126 -12.58 -47.83 -6.38
C VAL A 126 -11.06 -47.77 -6.42
N GLU A 127 -10.48 -48.00 -7.60
CA GLU A 127 -9.02 -48.07 -7.82
C GLU A 127 -8.47 -46.83 -8.55
N CYS A 128 -9.09 -45.66 -8.37
CA CYS A 128 -8.69 -44.42 -9.01
C CYS A 128 -8.54 -43.29 -7.99
N GLU A 129 -7.68 -42.31 -8.28
CA GLU A 129 -7.42 -41.17 -7.39
C GLU A 129 -8.59 -40.19 -7.35
N PHE A 130 -9.27 -40.00 -8.49
CA PHE A 130 -10.34 -39.01 -8.65
C PHE A 130 -11.67 -39.71 -8.90
N VAL A 131 -12.60 -39.54 -7.95
CA VAL A 131 -13.91 -40.17 -7.95
C VAL A 131 -14.97 -39.07 -7.94
N GLU A 132 -15.64 -38.88 -9.07
CA GLU A 132 -16.78 -37.96 -9.17
C GLU A 132 -18.05 -38.67 -8.72
N ALA A 133 -18.66 -38.20 -7.63
CA ALA A 133 -19.94 -38.68 -7.12
C ALA A 133 -21.06 -37.68 -7.46
N VAL A 134 -22.18 -38.20 -7.97
CA VAL A 134 -23.37 -37.41 -8.32
C VAL A 134 -24.60 -38.08 -7.70
N CYS A 135 -25.51 -37.26 -7.15
CA CYS A 135 -26.79 -37.73 -6.63
C CYS A 135 -27.96 -37.01 -7.29
N TRP A 136 -29.03 -37.77 -7.53
CA TRP A 136 -30.28 -37.32 -8.12
C TRP A 136 -31.45 -37.53 -7.17
N GLU A 137 -32.39 -36.59 -7.18
CA GLU A 137 -33.70 -36.69 -6.54
C GLU A 137 -34.75 -36.36 -7.61
N ASP A 138 -35.70 -37.27 -7.85
CA ASP A 138 -36.72 -37.15 -8.90
C ASP A 138 -36.15 -36.80 -10.30
N SER A 139 -35.01 -37.39 -10.67
CA SER A 139 -34.25 -37.13 -11.91
C SER A 139 -33.57 -35.76 -12.02
N THR A 140 -33.60 -34.96 -10.95
CA THR A 140 -32.87 -33.70 -10.85
C THR A 140 -31.56 -33.93 -10.12
N GLU A 141 -30.45 -33.48 -10.69
CA GLU A 141 -29.16 -33.50 -9.99
C GLU A 141 -29.19 -32.47 -8.86
N ILE A 142 -28.99 -32.93 -7.63
CA ILE A 142 -29.01 -32.07 -6.45
C ILE A 142 -27.65 -32.01 -5.74
N TYR A 143 -26.71 -32.88 -6.13
CA TYR A 143 -25.39 -32.98 -5.51
C TYR A 143 -24.38 -33.52 -6.50
N ARG A 144 -23.22 -32.87 -6.57
CA ARG A 144 -22.04 -33.30 -7.31
C ARG A 144 -20.81 -33.00 -6.47
N PHE A 145 -19.91 -33.97 -6.35
CA PHE A 145 -18.70 -33.81 -5.55
C PHE A 145 -17.55 -34.65 -6.10
N LEU A 146 -16.36 -34.04 -6.18
CA LEU A 146 -15.14 -34.73 -6.59
C LEU A 146 -14.34 -35.14 -5.35
N HIS A 147 -14.29 -36.44 -5.09
CA HIS A 147 -13.42 -37.01 -4.08
C HIS A 147 -12.03 -37.28 -4.65
N CYS A 148 -11.01 -37.02 -3.83
CA CYS A 148 -9.61 -37.25 -4.17
C CYS A 148 -8.98 -38.17 -3.13
N GLN A 149 -8.12 -39.09 -3.57
CA GLN A 149 -7.28 -39.93 -2.72
C GLN A 149 -5.93 -40.16 -3.39
N ILE A 150 -4.94 -40.57 -2.59
CA ILE A 150 -3.61 -40.89 -3.08
C ILE A 150 -3.46 -42.40 -3.23
N ILE A 151 -3.10 -42.84 -4.42
CA ILE A 151 -2.76 -44.23 -4.71
C ILE A 151 -1.24 -44.34 -4.81
N LYS A 152 -0.65 -45.13 -3.90
CA LYS A 152 0.81 -45.30 -3.87
C LYS A 152 1.32 -45.96 -5.17
N PRO A 153 2.43 -45.48 -5.74
CA PRO A 153 3.10 -46.18 -6.83
C PRO A 153 3.59 -47.55 -6.35
N LYS A 154 3.57 -48.54 -7.25
CA LYS A 154 3.89 -49.95 -6.93
C LYS A 154 5.33 -50.19 -6.49
N ILE A 155 6.24 -49.28 -6.82
CA ILE A 155 7.68 -49.38 -6.48
C ILE A 155 8.05 -48.11 -5.70
N PRO A 156 8.42 -48.21 -4.42
CA PRO A 156 8.89 -47.06 -3.67
C PRO A 156 10.28 -46.63 -4.18
N PRO A 157 10.52 -45.34 -4.46
CA PRO A 157 11.83 -44.88 -4.89
C PRO A 157 12.84 -44.94 -3.75
N LYS A 158 14.11 -45.02 -4.13
CA LYS A 158 15.23 -44.89 -3.18
C LYS A 158 15.54 -43.42 -2.99
N PHE A 159 15.66 -42.98 -1.75
CA PHE A 159 15.99 -41.59 -1.40
C PHE A 159 17.16 -41.51 -0.40
N PRO A 160 17.85 -40.36 -0.32
CA PRO A 160 18.90 -40.10 0.68
C PRO A 160 18.39 -40.21 2.13
N GLU A 161 19.29 -40.31 3.11
CA GLU A 161 18.91 -40.24 4.52
C GLU A 161 18.44 -38.82 4.90
N ASN A 162 17.18 -38.70 5.34
CA ASN A 162 16.55 -37.48 5.92
C ASN A 162 16.56 -36.17 5.09
N PRO A 163 16.23 -36.18 3.78
CA PRO A 163 16.04 -34.94 3.01
C PRO A 163 14.82 -34.12 3.52
N PRO A 164 14.88 -32.78 3.50
CA PRO A 164 13.77 -31.93 3.93
C PRO A 164 12.65 -31.90 2.88
N ASN A 165 11.40 -31.77 3.33
CA ASN A 165 10.29 -31.52 2.40
C ASN A 165 10.34 -30.09 1.86
N VAL A 166 9.76 -29.90 0.68
CA VAL A 166 9.64 -28.60 0.02
C VAL A 166 8.19 -28.40 -0.42
N PHE A 167 7.56 -27.33 0.05
CA PHE A 167 6.16 -27.02 -0.26
C PHE A 167 6.06 -25.62 -0.86
N VAL A 168 5.37 -25.50 -1.99
CA VAL A 168 5.08 -24.25 -2.69
C VAL A 168 3.57 -24.05 -2.68
N PHE A 169 3.11 -23.01 -1.98
CA PHE A 169 1.73 -22.56 -2.00
C PHE A 169 1.67 -21.28 -2.84
N LEU A 170 0.91 -21.35 -3.92
CA LEU A 170 0.84 -20.30 -4.92
C LEU A 170 -0.57 -19.73 -4.94
N VAL A 171 -0.71 -18.42 -4.77
CA VAL A 171 -1.98 -17.72 -4.99
C VAL A 171 -1.84 -16.96 -6.30
N ASP A 172 -2.63 -17.30 -7.31
CA ASP A 172 -2.49 -16.62 -8.59
C ASP A 172 -2.93 -15.16 -8.48
N SER A 173 -2.29 -14.28 -9.25
CA SER A 173 -2.56 -12.84 -9.23
C SER A 173 -2.40 -12.16 -7.85
N LEU A 174 -1.35 -12.51 -7.10
CA LEU A 174 -1.05 -11.92 -5.79
C LEU A 174 0.23 -11.05 -5.85
N SER A 175 0.07 -9.73 -5.96
CA SER A 175 1.18 -8.77 -5.83
C SER A 175 1.61 -8.57 -4.37
N THR A 176 2.80 -8.00 -4.13
CA THR A 176 3.25 -7.67 -2.78
C THR A 176 2.28 -6.75 -2.06
N GLY A 177 1.87 -5.65 -2.70
CA GLY A 177 0.89 -4.72 -2.15
C GLY A 177 -0.48 -5.35 -1.96
N ALA A 178 -0.96 -6.13 -2.93
CA ALA A 178 -2.22 -6.86 -2.80
C ALA A 178 -2.22 -7.84 -1.63
N ALA A 179 -1.12 -8.57 -1.39
CA ALA A 179 -1.00 -9.46 -0.23
C ALA A 179 -1.10 -8.68 1.09
N LYS A 180 -0.45 -7.51 1.20
CA LYS A 180 -0.53 -6.65 2.39
C LYS A 180 -1.96 -6.20 2.67
N ARG A 181 -2.74 -5.96 1.61
CA ARG A 181 -4.13 -5.53 1.72
C ARG A 181 -5.11 -6.68 1.96
N SER A 182 -4.94 -7.81 1.27
CA SER A 182 -5.95 -8.88 1.22
C SER A 182 -5.67 -10.08 2.11
N LEU A 183 -4.49 -10.19 2.73
CA LEU A 183 -4.12 -11.31 3.61
C LEU A 183 -3.73 -10.88 5.04
N PRO A 184 -4.52 -10.01 5.72
CA PRO A 184 -4.16 -9.46 7.03
C PRO A 184 -4.04 -10.52 8.14
N LYS A 185 -4.68 -11.69 8.03
CA LYS A 185 -4.61 -12.78 9.01
C LYS A 185 -3.49 -13.79 8.68
N THR A 186 -3.31 -14.11 7.40
CA THR A 186 -2.28 -15.08 6.95
C THR A 186 -0.86 -14.53 7.12
N LEU A 187 -0.60 -13.28 6.74
CA LEU A 187 0.76 -12.71 6.76
C LEU A 187 1.41 -12.71 8.16
N PRO A 188 0.71 -12.32 9.25
CA PRO A 188 1.24 -12.46 10.61
C PRO A 188 1.60 -13.89 10.97
N THR A 189 0.83 -14.90 10.53
CA THR A 189 1.12 -16.32 10.77
C THR A 189 2.39 -16.76 10.04
N LEU A 190 2.58 -16.36 8.78
CA LEU A 190 3.81 -16.60 8.03
C LEU A 190 5.03 -15.99 8.74
N SER A 191 4.92 -14.73 9.17
CA SER A 191 6.03 -14.02 9.81
C SER A 191 6.35 -14.52 11.21
N SER A 192 5.35 -14.74 12.07
CA SER A 192 5.56 -15.00 13.50
C SER A 192 5.68 -16.50 13.82
N ARG A 193 4.88 -17.35 13.18
CA ARG A 193 4.83 -18.79 13.49
C ARG A 193 5.76 -19.62 12.59
N LEU A 194 5.99 -19.16 11.36
CA LEU A 194 6.88 -19.83 10.41
C LEU A 194 8.24 -19.13 10.27
N GLU A 195 8.41 -17.92 10.84
CA GLU A 195 9.61 -17.08 10.69
C GLU A 195 10.00 -16.89 9.21
N ALA A 196 9.00 -16.77 8.35
CA ALA A 196 9.21 -16.62 6.92
C ALA A 196 9.87 -15.26 6.60
N VAL A 197 10.84 -15.28 5.69
CA VAL A 197 11.48 -14.07 5.17
C VAL A 197 10.72 -13.62 3.94
N GLU A 198 10.17 -12.41 3.99
CA GLU A 198 9.51 -11.77 2.86
C GLU A 198 10.52 -11.15 1.90
N PHE A 199 10.23 -11.25 0.60
CA PHE A 199 11.00 -10.68 -0.51
C PHE A 199 10.11 -9.66 -1.23
N PRO A 200 10.11 -8.38 -0.82
CA PRO A 200 9.18 -7.38 -1.37
C PRO A 200 9.53 -6.95 -2.79
N PHE A 201 10.75 -7.23 -3.27
CA PHE A 201 11.26 -6.74 -4.56
C PHE A 201 11.45 -7.86 -5.60
N VAL A 202 10.51 -8.79 -5.68
CA VAL A 202 10.48 -9.79 -6.77
C VAL A 202 9.83 -9.17 -8.01
N ASN A 203 10.49 -9.28 -9.15
CA ASN A 203 10.02 -8.81 -10.44
C ASN A 203 9.48 -9.99 -11.24
N LYS A 204 8.32 -9.82 -11.89
CA LYS A 204 7.86 -10.78 -12.90
C LYS A 204 8.74 -10.72 -14.15
N ILE A 205 8.73 -11.77 -14.95
CA ILE A 205 9.61 -11.88 -16.13
C ILE A 205 8.84 -12.15 -17.42
N GLY A 206 7.54 -12.37 -17.31
CA GLY A 206 6.62 -12.56 -18.42
C GLY A 206 5.25 -11.97 -18.09
N GLU A 207 4.44 -11.81 -19.13
CA GLU A 207 3.14 -11.14 -19.04
C GLU A 207 2.17 -11.85 -18.12
N ASN A 208 1.96 -13.15 -18.37
CA ASN A 208 0.92 -13.96 -17.76
C ASN A 208 1.47 -14.98 -16.75
N SER A 209 0.56 -15.61 -16.01
CA SER A 209 0.88 -16.58 -14.96
C SER A 209 1.70 -17.73 -15.52
N LEU A 210 1.26 -18.27 -16.67
CA LEU A 210 1.96 -19.34 -17.38
C LEU A 210 3.42 -19.01 -17.70
N ALA A 211 3.74 -17.84 -18.22
CA ALA A 211 5.13 -17.47 -18.54
C ALA A 211 6.02 -17.44 -17.29
N ASN A 212 5.49 -16.96 -16.16
CA ASN A 212 6.22 -16.92 -14.89
C ASN A 212 6.33 -18.32 -14.26
N LYS A 213 5.27 -19.13 -14.30
CA LYS A 213 5.26 -20.54 -13.87
C LYS A 213 6.23 -21.38 -14.70
N MET A 214 6.29 -21.18 -16.02
CA MET A 214 7.20 -21.88 -16.93
C MET A 214 8.66 -21.70 -16.55
N VAL A 215 9.05 -20.49 -16.14
CA VAL A 215 10.41 -20.27 -15.65
C VAL A 215 10.66 -20.98 -14.32
N LEU A 216 9.69 -21.04 -13.42
CA LEU A 216 9.85 -21.79 -12.17
C LEU A 216 9.99 -23.29 -12.45
N TRP A 217 9.19 -23.83 -13.36
CA TRP A 217 9.16 -25.25 -13.68
C TRP A 217 10.28 -25.73 -14.59
N PHE A 218 10.71 -24.95 -15.58
CA PHE A 218 11.66 -25.38 -16.62
C PHE A 218 12.90 -24.50 -16.76
N GLY A 219 12.93 -23.32 -16.13
CA GLY A 219 14.06 -22.40 -16.26
C GLY A 219 14.10 -21.71 -17.63
N VAL A 220 15.30 -21.57 -18.19
CA VAL A 220 15.59 -20.70 -19.36
C VAL A 220 15.51 -21.44 -20.70
N SER A 221 15.53 -22.77 -20.67
CA SER A 221 15.65 -23.57 -21.89
C SER A 221 14.40 -23.46 -22.76
N VAL A 222 14.58 -22.99 -24.00
CA VAL A 222 13.57 -22.97 -25.07
C VAL A 222 13.27 -24.40 -25.58
N SER A 223 13.95 -25.43 -25.03
CA SER A 223 13.62 -26.85 -25.15
C SER A 223 13.31 -27.42 -23.75
N PRO A 224 12.08 -27.89 -23.47
CA PRO A 224 11.72 -28.39 -22.15
C PRO A 224 12.28 -29.80 -21.98
N ASP A 225 13.49 -29.95 -21.45
CA ASP A 225 14.08 -31.28 -21.32
C ASP A 225 13.80 -31.90 -19.93
N VAL A 226 13.75 -31.10 -18.84
CA VAL A 226 13.45 -31.60 -17.48
C VAL A 226 12.72 -30.55 -16.64
N SER A 227 11.56 -30.91 -16.09
CA SER A 227 10.80 -30.05 -15.16
C SER A 227 11.32 -30.12 -13.72
N ILE A 228 11.00 -29.13 -12.88
CA ILE A 228 11.35 -29.16 -11.46
C ILE A 228 10.73 -30.38 -10.76
N PHE A 229 9.59 -30.87 -11.21
CA PHE A 229 8.98 -32.07 -10.64
C PHE A 229 9.84 -33.30 -10.95
N GLU A 230 10.20 -33.50 -12.22
CA GLU A 230 11.10 -34.58 -12.63
C GLU A 230 12.46 -34.52 -11.91
N GLU A 231 13.01 -33.32 -11.70
CA GLU A 231 14.21 -33.15 -10.88
C GLU A 231 14.03 -33.72 -9.46
N PHE A 232 12.90 -33.45 -8.80
CA PHE A 232 12.61 -34.00 -7.49
C PHE A 232 12.35 -35.52 -7.54
N GLU A 233 11.64 -36.01 -8.55
CA GLU A 233 11.39 -37.45 -8.76
C GLU A 233 12.71 -38.23 -8.91
N ASP A 234 13.65 -37.71 -9.71
CA ASP A 234 14.99 -38.29 -9.92
C ASP A 234 15.82 -38.35 -8.62
N HIS A 235 15.49 -37.52 -7.64
CA HIS A 235 16.10 -37.52 -6.30
C HIS A 235 15.26 -38.26 -5.25
N GLY A 236 14.24 -39.00 -5.69
CA GLY A 236 13.44 -39.89 -4.86
C GLY A 236 12.33 -39.22 -4.05
N TYR A 237 11.96 -37.98 -4.39
CA TYR A 237 10.84 -37.30 -3.78
C TYR A 237 9.50 -37.75 -4.37
N MET A 238 8.49 -37.80 -3.52
CA MET A 238 7.09 -37.87 -3.93
C MET A 238 6.62 -36.48 -4.30
N THR A 239 6.00 -36.35 -5.45
CA THR A 239 5.62 -35.05 -6.03
C THR A 239 4.10 -34.91 -6.15
N LEU A 240 3.58 -33.79 -5.68
CA LEU A 240 2.17 -33.40 -5.83
C LEU A 240 2.08 -32.08 -6.59
N HIS A 241 1.29 -32.05 -7.67
CA HIS A 241 1.02 -30.85 -8.46
C HIS A 241 -0.48 -30.57 -8.55
N VAL A 242 -0.93 -29.50 -7.91
CA VAL A 242 -2.33 -29.03 -7.98
C VAL A 242 -2.34 -27.67 -8.65
N ASP A 243 -2.92 -27.58 -9.85
CA ASP A 243 -2.97 -26.33 -10.62
C ASP A 243 -4.21 -26.28 -11.54
N ASP A 244 -4.57 -25.10 -12.01
CA ASP A 244 -5.64 -24.87 -12.99
C ASP A 244 -5.15 -24.94 -14.44
N GLU A 245 -3.85 -24.73 -14.67
CA GLU A 245 -3.25 -24.79 -15.99
C GLU A 245 -3.21 -26.21 -16.56
N ASN A 246 -3.60 -26.36 -17.83
CA ASN A 246 -3.44 -27.62 -18.54
C ASN A 246 -1.97 -27.93 -18.72
N LEU A 247 -1.52 -29.05 -18.17
CA LEU A 247 -0.13 -29.49 -18.27
C LEU A 247 0.33 -29.55 -19.72
N GLN A 248 1.47 -28.93 -20.01
CA GLN A 248 2.15 -29.11 -21.29
C GLN A 248 2.48 -30.59 -21.50
N LYS A 249 2.43 -31.02 -22.76
CA LYS A 249 2.76 -32.37 -23.17
C LYS A 249 4.18 -32.73 -22.72
N GLY A 250 4.31 -33.60 -21.72
CA GLY A 250 5.59 -34.04 -21.17
C GLY A 250 5.80 -33.72 -19.69
N PHE A 251 4.98 -32.87 -19.07
CA PHE A 251 5.07 -32.63 -17.62
C PHE A 251 4.67 -33.87 -16.83
N LYS A 252 5.50 -34.29 -15.88
CA LYS A 252 5.27 -35.45 -15.02
C LYS A 252 5.33 -35.06 -13.55
N ALA A 253 4.31 -35.46 -12.83
CA ALA A 253 4.30 -35.53 -11.38
C ALA A 253 3.60 -36.83 -10.99
N HIS A 254 4.06 -37.49 -9.92
CA HIS A 254 3.39 -38.68 -9.37
C HIS A 254 1.89 -38.48 -9.14
N HIS A 255 1.50 -37.30 -8.65
CA HIS A 255 0.12 -36.93 -8.29
C HIS A 255 -0.23 -35.58 -8.91
N HIS A 256 -1.31 -35.53 -9.69
CA HIS A 256 -1.73 -34.30 -10.35
C HIS A 256 -3.25 -34.09 -10.31
N LEU A 257 -3.67 -32.96 -9.74
CA LEU A 257 -5.05 -32.49 -9.78
C LEU A 257 -5.15 -31.23 -10.66
N ASN A 258 -5.99 -31.30 -11.69
CA ASN A 258 -6.31 -30.18 -12.58
C ASN A 258 -7.63 -29.53 -12.14
N LEU A 259 -7.59 -28.23 -11.85
CA LEU A 259 -8.71 -27.47 -11.28
C LEU A 259 -9.69 -26.89 -12.33
N ASN A 260 -9.51 -27.17 -13.63
CA ASN A 260 -10.38 -26.66 -14.71
C ASN A 260 -11.88 -27.02 -14.59
N ASN A 261 -12.25 -27.95 -13.72
CA ASN A 261 -13.64 -28.32 -13.44
C ASN A 261 -14.26 -27.54 -12.26
N GLY A 262 -13.62 -26.46 -11.81
CA GLY A 262 -14.04 -25.62 -10.69
C GLY A 262 -13.11 -25.76 -9.49
N PHE A 263 -12.77 -24.62 -8.87
CA PHE A 263 -11.90 -24.58 -7.70
C PHE A 263 -12.70 -24.81 -6.41
N CYS A 264 -12.37 -25.85 -5.63
CA CYS A 264 -12.87 -26.03 -4.27
C CYS A 264 -11.70 -26.09 -3.26
N PRO A 265 -11.60 -25.13 -2.30
CA PRO A 265 -10.51 -25.12 -1.31
C PRO A 265 -10.40 -26.43 -0.51
N ASN A 266 -11.54 -27.02 -0.13
CA ASN A 266 -11.59 -28.28 0.60
C ASN A 266 -11.00 -29.46 -0.19
N GLN A 267 -11.10 -29.46 -1.53
CA GLN A 267 -10.52 -30.54 -2.35
C GLN A 267 -9.00 -30.46 -2.35
N VAL A 268 -8.45 -29.25 -2.50
CA VAL A 268 -7.00 -29.02 -2.42
C VAL A 268 -6.45 -29.40 -1.04
N GLU A 269 -7.13 -28.97 0.04
CA GLU A 269 -6.76 -29.31 1.41
C GLU A 269 -6.78 -30.83 1.65
N ASN A 270 -7.85 -31.51 1.24
CA ASN A 270 -7.99 -32.97 1.41
C ASN A 270 -6.95 -33.75 0.60
N TYR A 271 -6.67 -33.34 -0.63
CA TYR A 271 -5.68 -34.02 -1.46
C TYR A 271 -4.26 -33.82 -0.92
N PHE A 272 -3.93 -32.61 -0.45
CA PHE A 272 -2.66 -32.36 0.23
C PHE A 272 -2.53 -33.18 1.52
N LYS A 273 -3.58 -33.25 2.34
CA LYS A 273 -3.60 -34.05 3.58
C LYS A 273 -3.38 -35.54 3.31
N THR A 274 -4.13 -36.12 2.38
CA THR A 274 -3.97 -37.54 2.01
C THR A 274 -2.59 -37.84 1.43
N PHE A 275 -1.97 -36.87 0.73
CA PHE A 275 -0.59 -36.96 0.27
C PHE A 275 0.43 -36.95 1.41
N LEU A 276 0.27 -36.06 2.39
CA LEU A 276 1.12 -36.05 3.59
C LEU A 276 1.02 -37.35 4.38
N GLU A 277 -0.19 -37.90 4.53
CA GLU A 277 -0.45 -39.16 5.24
C GLU A 277 0.10 -40.37 4.49
N ALA A 278 -0.11 -40.45 3.17
CA ALA A 278 0.36 -41.55 2.35
C ALA A 278 1.89 -41.63 2.35
N TYR A 279 2.58 -40.50 2.35
CA TYR A 279 4.04 -40.43 2.23
C TYR A 279 4.71 -39.86 3.47
N ASN A 280 4.22 -40.21 4.67
CA ASN A 280 4.75 -39.70 5.94
C ASN A 280 6.25 -40.02 6.18
N ASP A 281 6.74 -41.09 5.56
CA ASP A 281 8.07 -41.68 5.65
C ASP A 281 8.95 -41.41 4.41
N SER A 282 8.44 -40.65 3.43
CA SER A 282 9.14 -40.30 2.19
C SER A 282 9.32 -38.78 2.07
N PRO A 283 10.37 -38.29 1.39
CA PRO A 283 10.51 -36.86 1.14
C PRO A 283 9.48 -36.37 0.12
N LYS A 284 8.96 -35.17 0.35
CA LYS A 284 7.81 -34.62 -0.39
C LYS A 284 8.12 -33.29 -1.04
N PHE A 285 7.71 -33.15 -2.28
CA PHE A 285 7.61 -31.89 -3.02
C PHE A 285 6.15 -31.66 -3.37
N ALA A 286 5.54 -30.59 -2.89
CA ALA A 286 4.17 -30.25 -3.28
C ALA A 286 4.10 -28.82 -3.80
N TRP A 287 3.33 -28.64 -4.86
CA TRP A 287 2.99 -27.35 -5.46
C TRP A 287 1.48 -27.23 -5.53
N LEU A 288 0.91 -26.28 -4.80
CA LEU A 288 -0.53 -26.08 -4.69
C LEU A 288 -0.89 -24.67 -5.15
N SER A 289 -1.69 -24.57 -6.21
CA SER A 289 -2.40 -23.35 -6.56
C SER A 289 -3.63 -23.18 -5.67
N LEU A 290 -3.80 -21.98 -5.13
CA LEU A 290 -4.80 -21.62 -4.12
C LEU A 290 -5.63 -20.42 -4.60
N THR A 291 -6.91 -20.38 -4.23
CA THR A 291 -7.72 -19.18 -4.34
C THR A 291 -7.33 -18.14 -3.31
N LYS A 292 -7.45 -16.86 -3.69
CA LYS A 292 -7.22 -15.70 -2.82
C LYS A 292 -8.33 -15.56 -1.77
N SER A 293 -8.24 -16.34 -0.69
CA SER A 293 -9.14 -16.28 0.47
C SER A 293 -8.31 -16.37 1.75
N ASP A 294 -8.22 -15.27 2.50
CA ASP A 294 -7.37 -15.20 3.69
C ASP A 294 -7.72 -16.28 4.73
N ASP A 295 -9.01 -16.49 4.99
CA ASP A 295 -9.47 -17.50 5.95
C ASP A 295 -9.18 -18.95 5.48
N SER A 296 -9.40 -19.24 4.19
CA SER A 296 -9.14 -20.58 3.64
C SER A 296 -7.64 -20.90 3.64
N ILE A 297 -6.82 -19.92 3.26
CA ILE A 297 -5.36 -20.05 3.24
C ILE A 297 -4.82 -20.21 4.67
N LEU A 298 -5.27 -19.37 5.60
CA LEU A 298 -4.88 -19.44 7.00
C LEU A 298 -5.20 -20.82 7.58
N LYS A 299 -6.43 -21.31 7.38
CA LYS A 299 -6.86 -22.63 7.86
C LYS A 299 -5.99 -23.75 7.31
N LEU A 300 -5.68 -23.74 6.01
CA LEU A 300 -4.78 -24.73 5.40
C LEU A 300 -3.38 -24.71 6.03
N ILE A 301 -2.84 -23.52 6.29
CA ILE A 301 -1.53 -23.35 6.93
C ILE A 301 -1.56 -23.83 8.38
N GLU A 302 -2.58 -23.44 9.16
CA GLU A 302 -2.68 -23.80 10.57
C GLU A 302 -2.87 -25.30 10.78
N ASN A 303 -3.72 -25.94 9.96
CA ASN A 303 -3.96 -27.38 10.01
C ASN A 303 -2.69 -28.21 9.71
N ASN A 304 -1.72 -27.62 9.01
CA ASN A 304 -0.48 -28.28 8.58
C ASN A 304 0.78 -27.66 9.20
N LEU A 305 0.63 -26.84 10.24
CA LEU A 305 1.71 -25.96 10.72
C LEU A 305 2.98 -26.73 11.14
N GLU A 306 2.84 -27.86 11.83
CA GLU A 306 3.99 -28.66 12.27
C GLU A 306 4.79 -29.19 11.06
N THR A 307 4.08 -29.68 10.04
CA THR A 307 4.66 -30.14 8.79
C THR A 307 5.37 -29.00 8.06
N LEU A 308 4.72 -27.83 7.95
CA LEU A 308 5.29 -26.65 7.30
C LEU A 308 6.52 -26.09 8.06
N GLN A 309 6.48 -26.05 9.39
CA GLN A 309 7.60 -25.57 10.23
C GLN A 309 8.87 -26.39 10.07
N ASN A 310 8.74 -27.68 9.74
CA ASN A 310 9.86 -28.61 9.54
C ASN A 310 10.29 -28.75 8.08
N SER A 311 9.75 -27.92 7.18
CA SER A 311 9.95 -28.01 5.73
C SER A 311 10.45 -26.66 5.18
N PHE A 312 10.98 -26.67 3.95
CA PHE A 312 11.08 -25.44 3.18
C PHE A 312 9.70 -25.11 2.67
N PHE A 313 9.19 -23.93 3.02
CA PHE A 313 7.85 -23.49 2.67
C PHE A 313 7.91 -22.16 1.93
N ILE A 314 7.45 -22.16 0.69
CA ILE A 314 7.45 -21.01 -0.22
C ILE A 314 5.98 -20.61 -0.42
N PHE A 315 5.63 -19.41 0.00
CA PHE A 315 4.31 -18.81 -0.22
C PHE A 315 4.47 -17.65 -1.20
N MET A 316 3.82 -17.71 -2.36
CA MET A 316 4.11 -16.78 -3.46
C MET A 316 2.92 -16.49 -4.38
N GLY A 317 3.04 -15.43 -5.18
CA GLY A 317 2.24 -15.22 -6.39
C GLY A 317 3.05 -15.57 -7.65
N ALA A 318 2.39 -16.16 -8.66
CA ALA A 318 3.01 -16.38 -9.98
C ALA A 318 3.12 -15.06 -10.75
N GLN A 319 2.03 -14.30 -10.77
CA GLN A 319 1.90 -12.99 -11.36
C GLN A 319 1.11 -12.07 -10.42
N SER A 320 1.00 -10.80 -10.78
CA SER A 320 0.11 -9.84 -10.14
C SER A 320 -1.19 -9.66 -10.95
N THR A 321 -2.27 -9.20 -10.32
CA THR A 321 -3.57 -8.93 -10.97
C THR A 321 -3.43 -7.98 -12.17
N GLN A 322 -3.87 -8.41 -13.36
CA GLN A 322 -4.23 -7.52 -14.46
C GLN A 322 -5.61 -6.93 -14.14
N GLY A 323 -5.70 -5.60 -13.94
CA GLY A 323 -6.98 -4.92 -13.67
C GLY A 323 -6.90 -3.77 -12.66
N LEU A 324 -5.85 -3.69 -11.84
CA LEU A 324 -5.62 -2.56 -10.95
C LEU A 324 -5.08 -1.37 -11.75
N ASN A 325 -5.92 -0.38 -12.13
CA ASN A 325 -5.54 0.94 -12.66
C ASN A 325 -4.08 1.02 -13.17
N SER A 326 -3.76 0.26 -14.23
CA SER A 326 -2.41 0.15 -14.80
C SER A 326 -1.89 1.48 -15.35
N ASP A 327 -2.75 2.49 -15.34
CA ASP A 327 -2.47 3.86 -15.71
C ASP A 327 -1.73 4.63 -14.61
N SER A 328 -1.85 4.22 -13.33
CA SER A 328 -1.05 4.79 -12.24
C SER A 328 0.34 4.16 -12.15
N GLU A 329 1.35 4.92 -11.71
CA GLU A 329 2.71 4.38 -11.55
C GLU A 329 2.78 3.24 -10.54
N ILE A 330 2.06 3.35 -9.42
CA ILE A 330 2.05 2.29 -8.41
C ILE A 330 1.27 1.06 -8.89
N GLY A 331 0.15 1.24 -9.61
CA GLY A 331 -0.55 0.13 -10.25
C GLY A 331 0.34 -0.64 -11.22
N SER A 332 1.17 0.08 -12.00
CA SER A 332 2.18 -0.54 -12.87
C SER A 332 3.25 -1.31 -12.09
N VAL A 333 3.71 -0.81 -10.95
CA VAL A 333 4.65 -1.55 -10.08
C VAL A 333 3.98 -2.80 -9.52
N GLU A 334 2.77 -2.68 -8.96
CA GLU A 334 2.05 -3.81 -8.39
C GLU A 334 1.79 -4.90 -9.43
N ALA A 335 1.40 -4.54 -10.66
CA ALA A 335 1.21 -5.47 -11.78
C ALA A 335 2.48 -6.25 -12.17
N ASN A 336 3.65 -5.78 -11.73
CA ASN A 336 4.97 -6.36 -12.02
C ASN A 336 5.68 -6.94 -10.80
N ASN A 337 5.11 -6.81 -9.60
CA ASN A 337 5.73 -7.17 -8.32
C ASN A 337 4.96 -8.28 -7.59
N PRO A 338 5.12 -9.56 -7.98
CA PRO A 338 4.49 -10.69 -7.30
C PRO A 338 4.99 -10.86 -5.86
N PHE A 339 4.10 -11.30 -4.96
CA PHE A 339 4.46 -11.58 -3.56
C PHE A 339 5.36 -12.81 -3.45
N LEU A 340 6.33 -12.78 -2.53
CA LEU A 340 7.14 -13.94 -2.17
C LEU A 340 7.51 -13.91 -0.68
N SER A 341 7.30 -15.03 0.01
CA SER A 341 7.78 -15.27 1.36
C SER A 341 8.27 -16.72 1.51
N ILE A 342 9.39 -16.90 2.20
CA ILE A 342 10.04 -18.21 2.33
C ILE A 342 10.37 -18.50 3.80
N SER A 343 9.81 -19.58 4.31
CA SER A 343 10.17 -20.20 5.58
C SER A 343 11.12 -21.39 5.34
N ILE A 344 12.07 -21.58 6.25
CA ILE A 344 13.01 -22.70 6.23
C ILE A 344 12.78 -23.61 7.44
N PRO A 345 13.19 -24.90 7.38
CA PRO A 345 13.00 -25.84 8.47
C PRO A 345 13.49 -25.31 9.82
N LYS A 346 12.69 -25.50 10.88
CA LYS A 346 12.98 -25.05 12.26
C LYS A 346 14.36 -25.47 12.75
N LYS A 347 14.79 -26.68 12.41
CA LYS A 347 16.13 -27.22 12.75
C LYS A 347 17.27 -26.38 12.14
N LEU A 348 17.07 -25.78 10.97
CA LEU A 348 18.05 -24.92 10.31
C LEU A 348 18.04 -23.51 10.91
N ARG A 349 16.87 -22.98 11.27
CA ARG A 349 16.73 -21.69 11.99
C ARG A 349 17.48 -21.68 13.31
N GLN A 350 17.30 -22.72 14.13
CA GLN A 350 17.89 -22.81 15.46
C GLN A 350 19.41 -23.05 15.45
N LYS A 351 19.94 -23.75 14.44
CA LYS A 351 21.36 -24.11 14.36
C LYS A 351 22.24 -23.02 13.77
N SER A 352 21.70 -22.16 12.89
CA SER A 352 22.50 -21.15 12.21
C SER A 352 21.64 -19.97 11.77
N GLN A 353 21.76 -18.84 12.48
CA GLN A 353 21.11 -17.60 12.06
C GLN A 353 21.66 -17.05 10.74
N ALA A 354 22.85 -17.51 10.32
CA ALA A 354 23.53 -17.04 9.12
C ALA A 354 22.72 -17.26 7.82
N VAL A 355 21.88 -18.30 7.73
CA VAL A 355 21.01 -18.47 6.55
C VAL A 355 19.91 -17.42 6.51
N LEU A 356 19.27 -17.14 7.65
CA LEU A 356 18.23 -16.12 7.75
C LEU A 356 18.80 -14.73 7.52
N GLU A 357 20.02 -14.46 8.00
CA GLU A 357 20.74 -13.22 7.71
C GLU A 357 21.02 -13.04 6.22
N ILE A 358 21.53 -14.09 5.54
CA ILE A 358 21.76 -14.05 4.09
C ILE A 358 20.45 -13.87 3.32
N MET A 359 19.39 -14.57 3.70
CA MET A 359 18.06 -14.40 3.09
C MET A 359 17.54 -12.97 3.27
N ARG A 360 17.65 -12.39 4.48
CA ARG A 360 17.26 -10.99 4.77
C ARG A 360 18.11 -9.96 4.04
N GLN A 361 19.39 -10.27 3.77
CA GLN A 361 20.24 -9.42 2.94
C GLN A 361 19.84 -9.48 1.46
N ASN A 362 19.51 -10.69 0.98
CA ASN A 362 19.06 -10.89 -0.40
C ASN A 362 17.66 -10.31 -0.64
N SER A 363 16.77 -10.34 0.36
CA SER A 363 15.41 -9.80 0.23
C SER A 363 15.35 -8.29 0.02
N ARG A 364 16.43 -7.56 0.34
CA ARG A 364 16.58 -6.11 0.10
C ARG A 364 17.13 -5.77 -1.28
N LYS A 365 17.21 -6.74 -2.19
CA LYS A 365 17.70 -6.56 -3.56
C LYS A 365 16.61 -6.94 -4.56
N LEU A 366 16.72 -6.44 -5.80
CA LEU A 366 15.87 -6.87 -6.90
C LEU A 366 16.04 -8.38 -7.15
N GLN A 367 14.94 -9.12 -7.13
CA GLN A 367 14.89 -10.57 -7.37
C GLN A 367 13.96 -10.89 -8.55
N THR A 368 14.01 -12.12 -9.03
CA THR A 368 13.11 -12.65 -10.06
C THR A 368 12.71 -14.09 -9.74
N HIS A 369 11.72 -14.63 -10.45
CA HIS A 369 11.38 -16.05 -10.35
C HIS A 369 12.51 -17.00 -10.74
N PHE A 370 13.52 -16.54 -11.49
CA PHE A 370 14.75 -17.33 -11.71
C PHE A 370 15.48 -17.61 -10.39
N ASP A 371 15.52 -16.63 -9.47
CA ASP A 371 16.17 -16.78 -8.16
C ASP A 371 15.40 -17.76 -7.27
N THR A 372 14.06 -17.76 -7.33
CA THR A 372 13.20 -18.76 -6.69
C THR A 372 13.52 -20.16 -7.19
N ARG A 373 13.58 -20.37 -8.52
CA ARG A 373 13.97 -21.66 -9.10
C ARG A 373 15.36 -22.10 -8.68
N ALA A 374 16.35 -21.21 -8.77
CA ALA A 374 17.72 -21.52 -8.36
C ALA A 374 17.80 -21.89 -6.88
N THR A 375 16.96 -21.29 -6.03
CA THR A 375 16.83 -21.64 -4.61
C THR A 375 16.30 -23.06 -4.43
N ILE A 376 15.24 -23.42 -5.15
CA ILE A 376 14.65 -24.77 -5.10
C ILE A 376 15.68 -25.83 -5.55
N LEU A 377 16.40 -25.56 -6.64
CA LEU A 377 17.47 -26.45 -7.12
C LEU A 377 18.66 -26.52 -6.15
N ASP A 378 19.03 -25.43 -5.49
CA ASP A 378 20.06 -25.41 -4.45
C ASP A 378 19.66 -26.26 -3.23
N ILE A 379 18.40 -26.16 -2.80
CA ILE A 379 17.83 -27.00 -1.72
C ILE A 379 17.92 -28.48 -2.08
N LEU A 380 17.56 -28.84 -3.32
CA LEU A 380 17.51 -30.22 -3.80
C LEU A 380 18.91 -30.82 -4.01
N LYS A 381 19.77 -30.13 -4.76
CA LYS A 381 20.98 -30.73 -5.35
C LYS A 381 22.27 -30.41 -4.61
N TYR A 382 22.39 -29.23 -3.98
CA TYR A 382 23.69 -28.69 -3.58
C TYR A 382 23.84 -28.46 -2.07
N GLN A 383 22.81 -27.96 -1.39
CA GLN A 383 22.83 -27.74 0.06
C GLN A 383 22.93 -29.04 0.89
N PRO A 384 22.32 -30.18 0.50
CA PRO A 384 22.37 -31.40 1.32
C PRO A 384 23.80 -31.89 1.58
N ALA A 385 24.67 -31.85 0.57
CA ALA A 385 26.08 -32.25 0.69
C ALA A 385 26.88 -31.40 1.69
N ALA A 386 26.47 -30.15 1.91
CA ALA A 386 27.08 -29.22 2.86
C ALA A 386 26.27 -29.09 4.16
N ILE A 387 25.31 -29.99 4.42
CA ILE A 387 24.42 -29.97 5.59
C ILE A 387 23.77 -28.58 5.76
N PHE A 388 23.37 -27.99 4.63
CA PHE A 388 22.76 -26.67 4.57
C PHE A 388 23.60 -25.54 5.18
N ASN A 389 24.94 -25.64 5.23
CA ASN A 389 25.81 -24.59 5.79
C ASN A 389 26.56 -23.75 4.75
N ASN A 390 26.54 -24.15 3.47
CA ASN A 390 27.29 -23.43 2.46
C ASN A 390 26.56 -22.15 2.03
N ARG A 391 27.24 -21.01 2.15
CA ARG A 391 26.76 -19.66 1.77
C ARG A 391 27.55 -19.03 0.65
N THR A 392 28.55 -19.72 0.10
CA THR A 392 29.32 -19.21 -1.05
C THR A 392 28.42 -19.10 -2.26
N LEU A 393 28.66 -18.08 -3.09
CA LEU A 393 28.04 -17.93 -4.40
C LEU A 393 28.14 -19.25 -5.17
N LEU A 394 27.02 -19.64 -5.78
CA LEU A 394 26.89 -20.79 -6.65
C LEU A 394 26.15 -20.36 -7.91
N GLU A 395 26.77 -20.60 -9.06
CA GLU A 395 26.13 -20.48 -10.37
C GLU A 395 25.73 -21.88 -10.82
N ILE A 396 24.42 -22.13 -10.92
CA ILE A 396 23.88 -23.42 -11.33
C ILE A 396 23.90 -23.46 -12.87
N SER A 397 24.55 -24.47 -13.44
CA SER A 397 24.65 -24.62 -14.90
C SER A 397 23.26 -24.65 -15.54
N GLY A 398 23.04 -23.84 -16.58
CA GLY A 398 21.76 -23.72 -17.28
C GLY A 398 20.71 -22.83 -16.63
N GLU A 399 20.97 -22.29 -15.44
CA GLU A 399 20.06 -21.43 -14.69
C GLU A 399 20.53 -19.96 -14.72
N ARG A 400 19.57 -19.02 -14.68
CA ARG A 400 19.86 -17.56 -14.64
C ARG A 400 19.83 -16.97 -13.22
N GLY A 401 19.19 -17.66 -12.29
CA GLY A 401 18.95 -17.14 -10.94
C GLY A 401 20.03 -17.52 -9.94
N HIS A 402 19.97 -16.89 -8.77
CA HIS A 402 20.88 -17.11 -7.67
C HIS A 402 20.11 -17.44 -6.39
N SER A 403 20.45 -18.56 -5.76
CA SER A 403 19.79 -19.06 -4.55
C SER A 403 19.76 -18.00 -3.43
N TYR A 404 18.58 -17.83 -2.81
CA TYR A 404 18.38 -16.97 -1.65
C TYR A 404 19.14 -17.44 -0.40
N LEU A 405 19.55 -18.71 -0.37
CA LEU A 405 20.30 -19.30 0.75
C LEU A 405 21.81 -19.00 0.68
N ARG A 406 22.28 -18.34 -0.38
CA ARG A 406 23.70 -18.06 -0.63
C ARG A 406 23.95 -16.57 -0.85
N ARG A 407 25.21 -16.16 -0.74
CA ARG A 407 25.63 -14.84 -1.21
C ARG A 407 25.39 -14.75 -2.71
N GLN A 408 24.64 -13.74 -3.12
CA GLN A 408 24.48 -13.38 -4.53
C GLN A 408 25.69 -12.55 -5.01
N PRO A 409 25.88 -12.38 -6.33
CA PRO A 409 26.97 -11.57 -6.87
C PRO A 409 27.03 -10.17 -6.23
N SER A 410 28.25 -9.64 -6.09
CA SER A 410 28.49 -8.31 -5.49
C SER A 410 28.06 -7.16 -6.38
N LEU A 411 27.86 -7.42 -7.68
CA LEU A 411 27.38 -6.42 -8.63
C LEU A 411 25.93 -6.02 -8.30
N PRO A 412 25.56 -4.74 -8.50
CA PRO A 412 24.17 -4.30 -8.36
C PRO A 412 23.23 -5.13 -9.22
N ARG A 413 22.10 -5.53 -8.62
CA ARG A 413 21.02 -6.23 -9.32
C ARG A 413 20.09 -5.18 -9.93
N THR A 414 20.04 -5.14 -11.25
CA THR A 414 19.31 -4.15 -12.04
C THR A 414 18.44 -4.88 -13.07
N CYS A 415 17.44 -4.21 -13.63
CA CYS A 415 16.61 -4.82 -14.68
C CYS A 415 17.44 -5.26 -15.88
N GLY A 416 18.42 -4.45 -16.29
CA GLY A 416 19.35 -4.81 -17.36
C GLY A 416 20.22 -6.03 -17.03
N ARG A 417 20.73 -6.13 -15.80
CA ARG A 417 21.59 -7.25 -15.39
C ARG A 417 20.81 -8.56 -15.25
N LEU A 418 19.58 -8.48 -14.75
CA LEU A 418 18.69 -9.63 -14.59
C LEU A 418 17.90 -9.97 -15.85
N LEU A 419 18.14 -9.23 -16.95
CA LEU A 419 17.44 -9.38 -18.22
C LEU A 419 15.91 -9.29 -18.07
N ILE A 420 15.46 -8.44 -17.14
CA ILE A 420 14.05 -8.10 -16.97
C ILE A 420 13.65 -7.17 -18.12
N PRO A 421 12.65 -7.53 -18.94
CA PRO A 421 12.11 -6.64 -19.96
C PRO A 421 11.69 -5.30 -19.35
N LEU A 422 11.95 -4.21 -20.06
CA LEU A 422 11.76 -2.86 -19.53
C LEU A 422 10.30 -2.60 -19.14
N GLU A 423 9.36 -3.14 -19.90
CA GLU A 423 7.92 -3.07 -19.64
C GLU A 423 7.50 -3.73 -18.31
N TYR A 424 8.33 -4.64 -17.77
CA TYR A 424 8.08 -5.29 -16.49
C TYR A 424 8.95 -4.76 -15.35
N CYS A 425 9.88 -3.85 -15.63
CA CYS A 425 10.86 -3.41 -14.64
C CYS A 425 10.19 -2.61 -13.51
N ILE A 426 10.36 -3.08 -12.26
CA ILE A 426 9.83 -2.39 -11.07
C ILE A 426 10.77 -1.30 -10.52
N CYS A 427 11.97 -1.13 -11.09
CA CYS A 427 12.90 -0.10 -10.64
C CYS A 427 12.38 1.29 -11.00
N GLN A 428 12.45 2.21 -10.04
CA GLN A 428 11.92 3.57 -10.17
C GLN A 428 12.91 4.50 -10.86
N VAL A 429 12.43 5.21 -11.87
CA VAL A 429 13.18 6.21 -12.63
C VAL A 429 12.41 7.52 -12.63
N VAL A 430 13.13 8.64 -12.51
CA VAL A 430 12.52 9.96 -12.68
C VAL A 430 11.92 10.05 -14.08
N LYS A 431 10.73 10.61 -14.23
CA LYS A 431 10.11 10.85 -15.53
C LYS A 431 9.91 12.34 -15.75
N VAL A 432 10.31 12.84 -16.91
CA VAL A 432 10.26 14.26 -17.25
C VAL A 432 9.36 14.47 -18.45
N THR A 433 8.34 15.31 -18.31
CA THR A 433 7.44 15.65 -19.40
C THR A 433 8.18 16.32 -20.56
N VAL A 434 7.99 15.79 -21.77
CA VAL A 434 8.59 16.34 -22.98
C VAL A 434 7.64 17.35 -23.62
N VAL A 435 7.98 18.63 -23.52
CA VAL A 435 7.16 19.75 -24.07
C VAL A 435 7.35 20.01 -25.57
N ASN A 436 8.30 19.31 -26.23
CA ASN A 436 8.60 19.53 -27.65
C ASN A 436 7.54 18.89 -28.55
N GLU A 437 6.61 19.70 -29.07
CA GLU A 437 5.51 19.25 -29.94
C GLU A 437 5.97 18.55 -31.23
N ASN A 438 7.09 18.96 -31.83
CA ASN A 438 7.62 18.29 -33.03
C ASN A 438 8.05 16.86 -32.70
N LEU A 439 8.68 16.65 -31.55
CA LEU A 439 9.09 15.32 -31.10
C LEU A 439 7.88 14.47 -30.72
N ARG A 440 6.91 15.04 -29.99
CA ARG A 440 5.64 14.39 -29.64
C ARG A 440 4.87 13.91 -30.87
N ASN A 441 4.76 14.76 -31.89
CA ASN A 441 4.09 14.42 -33.15
C ASN A 441 4.90 13.40 -33.97
N ARG A 442 6.23 13.52 -34.03
CA ARG A 442 7.08 12.52 -34.70
C ARG A 442 6.90 11.14 -34.08
N PHE A 443 7.02 11.02 -32.76
CA PHE A 443 6.89 9.74 -32.07
C PHE A 443 5.48 9.19 -32.12
N GLY A 444 4.46 10.03 -32.04
CA GLY A 444 3.07 9.61 -32.19
C GLY A 444 2.80 9.01 -33.58
N ASN A 445 3.27 9.65 -34.66
CA ASN A 445 3.11 9.14 -36.02
C ASN A 445 3.89 7.84 -36.23
N LEU A 446 5.12 7.76 -35.73
CA LEU A 446 5.92 6.53 -35.83
C LEU A 446 5.27 5.33 -35.13
N LEU A 447 4.58 5.55 -34.00
CA LEU A 447 3.82 4.49 -33.33
C LEU A 447 2.63 4.04 -34.19
N VAL A 448 1.89 4.98 -34.79
CA VAL A 448 0.79 4.66 -35.71
C VAL A 448 1.27 3.89 -36.92
N ASP A 449 2.37 4.32 -37.55
CA ASP A 449 2.99 3.62 -38.67
C ASP A 449 3.38 2.18 -38.27
N HIS A 450 4.00 2.02 -37.10
CA HIS A 450 4.39 0.72 -36.58
C HIS A 450 3.17 -0.20 -36.34
N MET A 451 2.09 0.31 -35.74
CA MET A 451 0.85 -0.46 -35.52
C MET A 451 0.23 -0.89 -36.85
N ASN A 452 0.15 0.00 -37.83
CA ASN A 452 -0.38 -0.32 -39.15
C ASN A 452 0.50 -1.35 -39.88
N GLU A 453 1.83 -1.28 -39.72
CA GLU A 453 2.75 -2.29 -40.24
C GLU A 453 2.54 -3.67 -39.57
N LEU A 454 2.25 -3.71 -38.27
CA LEU A 454 1.91 -4.97 -37.58
C LEU A 454 0.62 -5.59 -38.14
N LEU A 455 -0.40 -4.79 -38.46
CA LEU A 455 -1.62 -5.28 -39.12
C LEU A 455 -1.33 -5.82 -40.52
N ASP A 456 -0.50 -5.11 -41.29
CA ASP A 456 -0.07 -5.52 -42.63
C ASP A 456 0.68 -6.86 -42.57
N ARG A 457 1.69 -6.99 -41.68
CA ARG A 457 2.50 -8.20 -41.52
C ARG A 457 1.71 -9.40 -41.00
N SER A 458 0.66 -9.15 -40.22
CA SER A 458 -0.21 -10.20 -39.66
C SER A 458 -1.35 -10.60 -40.61
N ASN A 459 -1.42 -10.03 -41.82
CA ASN A 459 -2.50 -10.24 -42.79
C ASN A 459 -3.90 -9.92 -42.23
N LEU A 460 -4.01 -8.89 -41.38
CA LEU A 460 -5.27 -8.50 -40.73
C LEU A 460 -5.97 -7.30 -41.42
N THR A 461 -5.37 -6.72 -42.46
CA THR A 461 -5.86 -5.54 -43.17
C THR A 461 -7.23 -5.69 -43.84
N ALA A 462 -7.66 -6.93 -44.10
CA ALA A 462 -8.97 -7.21 -44.66
C ALA A 462 -10.11 -7.10 -43.63
N ILE A 463 -9.78 -7.12 -42.33
CA ILE A 463 -10.76 -7.11 -41.23
C ILE A 463 -10.51 -6.00 -40.20
N CYS A 464 -9.34 -5.34 -40.22
CA CYS A 464 -8.98 -4.22 -39.35
C CYS A 464 -8.78 -2.94 -40.16
N GLU A 465 -9.32 -1.81 -39.67
CA GLU A 465 -9.10 -0.48 -40.24
C GLU A 465 -7.71 0.05 -39.87
N LYS A 466 -7.15 0.94 -40.69
CA LYS A 466 -5.88 1.61 -40.38
C LYS A 466 -6.10 2.69 -39.33
N PHE A 467 -5.18 2.79 -38.37
CA PHE A 467 -5.19 3.84 -37.36
C PHE A 467 -4.65 5.15 -37.95
N GLU A 468 -5.26 6.28 -37.63
CA GLU A 468 -4.66 7.61 -37.81
C GLU A 468 -4.42 8.28 -36.45
N LEU A 469 -3.35 9.09 -36.36
CA LEU A 469 -3.01 9.82 -35.15
C LEU A 469 -3.94 11.03 -34.99
N ARG A 470 -4.71 11.08 -33.90
CA ARG A 470 -5.42 12.31 -33.50
C ARG A 470 -4.55 13.23 -32.68
N LYS A 471 -3.92 12.69 -31.64
CA LYS A 471 -3.13 13.49 -30.69
C LYS A 471 -2.16 12.62 -29.90
N THR A 472 -0.96 13.13 -29.62
CA THR A 472 -0.09 12.57 -28.59
C THR A 472 -0.53 13.10 -27.22
N LEU A 473 -1.14 12.25 -26.39
CA LEU A 473 -1.66 12.60 -25.07
C LEU A 473 -0.53 12.89 -24.08
N SER A 474 0.48 12.01 -24.02
CA SER A 474 1.61 12.12 -23.11
C SER A 474 2.91 11.63 -23.75
N LEU A 475 4.02 12.27 -23.39
CA LEU A 475 5.38 11.83 -23.71
C LEU A 475 6.29 12.15 -22.52
N LEU A 476 6.76 11.14 -21.82
CA LEU A 476 7.62 11.28 -20.64
C LEU A 476 8.99 10.68 -20.92
N HIS A 477 10.07 11.43 -20.76
CA HIS A 477 11.44 10.95 -20.88
C HIS A 477 11.91 10.36 -19.55
N HIS A 478 12.56 9.20 -19.57
CA HIS A 478 13.16 8.60 -18.37
C HIS A 478 14.46 9.36 -18.00
N GLY A 479 14.67 9.68 -16.73
CA GLY A 479 15.76 10.50 -16.21
C GLY A 479 15.83 11.94 -16.76
N HIS A 480 16.83 12.70 -16.29
CA HIS A 480 17.05 14.05 -16.82
C HIS A 480 17.55 13.99 -18.26
N ILE A 481 17.07 14.90 -19.12
CA ILE A 481 17.49 15.00 -20.51
C ILE A 481 18.97 15.41 -20.55
N ASN A 482 19.86 14.43 -20.64
CA ASN A 482 21.26 14.67 -20.93
C ASN A 482 21.48 14.57 -22.44
N PRO A 483 21.81 15.67 -23.14
CA PRO A 483 21.98 15.68 -24.59
C PRO A 483 23.11 14.75 -25.09
N SER A 484 24.06 14.40 -24.23
CA SER A 484 25.18 13.53 -24.57
C SER A 484 24.87 12.04 -24.54
N ASP A 485 23.70 11.64 -24.03
CA ASP A 485 23.33 10.23 -23.98
C ASP A 485 22.94 9.72 -25.37
N THR A 486 23.33 8.48 -25.65
CA THR A 486 23.14 7.87 -26.98
C THR A 486 21.81 7.13 -27.08
N ASN A 487 21.32 6.62 -25.95
CA ASN A 487 20.05 5.91 -25.84
C ASN A 487 19.10 6.71 -24.96
N HIS A 488 17.88 6.92 -25.44
CA HIS A 488 16.82 7.60 -24.71
C HIS A 488 15.59 6.71 -24.64
N THR A 489 14.90 6.73 -23.50
CA THR A 489 13.70 5.94 -23.25
C THR A 489 12.56 6.88 -22.90
N TYR A 490 11.36 6.57 -23.43
CA TYR A 490 10.18 7.38 -23.26
C TYR A 490 8.94 6.54 -22.98
N ASP A 491 8.06 7.02 -22.11
CA ASP A 491 6.67 6.55 -22.02
C ASP A 491 5.83 7.39 -23.00
N LEU A 492 5.19 6.75 -23.98
CA LEU A 492 4.38 7.39 -25.02
C LEU A 492 2.92 6.95 -24.90
N THR A 493 2.01 7.93 -24.83
CA THR A 493 0.57 7.71 -24.89
C THR A 493 -0.03 8.53 -26.05
N ILE A 494 -0.76 7.87 -26.94
CA ILE A 494 -1.41 8.49 -28.09
C ILE A 494 -2.91 8.20 -28.10
N LEU A 495 -3.66 9.09 -28.75
CA LEU A 495 -5.05 8.91 -29.11
C LEU A 495 -5.14 8.77 -30.64
N THR A 496 -5.83 7.72 -31.08
CA THR A 496 -6.16 7.47 -32.48
C THR A 496 -7.65 7.69 -32.73
N ASP A 497 -8.14 7.34 -33.91
CA ASP A 497 -9.57 7.41 -34.23
C ASP A 497 -10.47 6.49 -33.41
N PHE A 498 -9.92 5.39 -32.90
CA PHE A 498 -10.70 4.32 -32.28
C PHE A 498 -10.33 4.04 -30.82
N ALA A 499 -9.07 4.27 -30.46
CA ALA A 499 -8.55 3.87 -29.16
C ALA A 499 -7.38 4.75 -28.70
N GLN A 500 -7.16 4.72 -27.39
CA GLN A 500 -5.93 5.19 -26.78
C GLN A 500 -4.90 4.06 -26.75
N PHE A 501 -3.66 4.37 -27.11
CA PHE A 501 -2.54 3.43 -27.06
C PHE A 501 -1.41 3.96 -26.16
N LYS A 502 -0.78 3.05 -25.42
CA LYS A 502 0.36 3.33 -24.53
C LYS A 502 1.50 2.36 -24.84
N THR A 503 2.74 2.85 -24.87
CA THR A 503 3.94 2.02 -25.07
C THR A 503 5.18 2.68 -24.50
N ILE A 504 6.25 1.90 -24.38
CA ILE A 504 7.61 2.40 -24.09
C ILE A 504 8.37 2.48 -25.41
N LEU A 505 8.98 3.63 -25.68
CA LEU A 505 9.80 3.88 -26.86
C LEU A 505 11.27 4.01 -26.44
N THR A 506 12.16 3.26 -27.09
CA THR A 506 13.61 3.44 -26.94
C THR A 506 14.21 3.95 -28.26
N GLN A 507 14.91 5.08 -28.19
CA GLN A 507 15.61 5.70 -29.31
C GLN A 507 17.11 5.60 -29.12
N ASN A 508 17.82 5.08 -30.13
CA ASN A 508 19.27 5.19 -30.25
C ASN A 508 19.62 6.30 -31.25
N LYS A 509 20.16 7.43 -30.76
CA LYS A 509 20.51 8.59 -31.58
C LYS A 509 21.68 8.36 -32.53
N ASN A 510 22.61 7.44 -32.22
CA ASN A 510 23.78 7.21 -33.06
C ASN A 510 23.42 6.53 -34.39
N VAL A 511 22.40 5.67 -34.37
CA VAL A 511 21.95 4.89 -35.53
C VAL A 511 20.54 5.27 -36.00
N ASP A 512 19.95 6.32 -35.42
CA ASP A 512 18.54 6.76 -35.62
C ASP A 512 17.54 5.58 -35.58
N GLN A 513 17.77 4.64 -34.67
CA GLN A 513 16.93 3.47 -34.48
C GLN A 513 15.90 3.74 -33.39
N ILE A 514 14.65 3.35 -33.65
CA ILE A 514 13.55 3.40 -32.69
C ILE A 514 13.00 2.00 -32.50
N LEU A 515 12.79 1.62 -31.25
CA LEU A 515 12.19 0.36 -30.84
C LEU A 515 10.98 0.66 -29.98
N PHE A 516 9.86 0.03 -30.31
CA PHE A 516 8.66 0.06 -29.49
C PHE A 516 8.62 -1.20 -28.62
N GLY A 517 8.32 -1.01 -27.34
CA GLY A 517 7.99 -2.09 -26.43
C GLY A 517 6.57 -2.60 -26.69
N LYS A 518 6.01 -3.29 -25.70
CA LYS A 518 4.60 -3.74 -25.75
C LYS A 518 3.67 -2.54 -25.96
N ILE A 519 2.66 -2.73 -26.82
CA ILE A 519 1.59 -1.75 -27.06
C ILE A 519 0.38 -2.18 -26.23
N LEU A 520 -0.07 -1.30 -25.35
CA LEU A 520 -1.30 -1.43 -24.57
C LEU A 520 -2.39 -0.57 -25.23
N TYR A 521 -3.65 -1.01 -25.16
CA TYR A 521 -4.80 -0.27 -25.69
C TYR A 521 -5.90 -0.15 -24.62
N GLY A 522 -6.68 0.93 -24.69
CA GLY A 522 -7.89 1.13 -23.89
C GLY A 522 -9.01 1.73 -24.75
N GLU A 523 -10.27 1.49 -24.38
CA GLU A 523 -11.42 2.11 -25.03
C GLU A 523 -11.31 3.64 -24.90
N ALA A 524 -11.57 4.35 -26.00
CA ALA A 524 -11.67 5.80 -25.97
C ALA A 524 -12.90 6.16 -25.12
N GLY A 525 -12.70 6.50 -23.85
CA GLY A 525 -13.74 7.12 -23.03
C GLY A 525 -14.34 8.30 -23.78
N ASP A 526 -15.66 8.40 -23.74
CA ASP A 526 -16.48 9.31 -24.53
C ASP A 526 -16.14 10.78 -24.22
N TYR A 527 -15.08 11.31 -24.85
CA TYR A 527 -14.69 12.71 -24.73
C TYR A 527 -15.59 13.57 -25.65
N SER A 528 -16.86 13.71 -25.28
CA SER A 528 -17.64 14.87 -25.72
C SER A 528 -17.24 16.08 -24.88
N LEU A 529 -16.17 16.78 -25.28
CA LEU A 529 -15.87 18.10 -24.72
C LEU A 529 -16.91 19.11 -25.26
N SER A 530 -18.01 19.29 -24.52
CA SER A 530 -18.86 20.46 -24.71
C SER A 530 -18.16 21.69 -24.15
N ASN A 531 -17.69 22.55 -25.06
CA ASN A 531 -17.37 23.94 -24.77
C ASN A 531 -18.66 24.64 -24.30
N ASN A 532 -18.89 24.73 -22.99
CA ASN A 532 -19.64 25.81 -22.38
C ASN A 532 -19.17 25.97 -20.93
N GLN A 533 -18.77 27.18 -20.60
CA GLN A 533 -18.31 27.56 -19.27
C GLN A 533 -19.55 27.71 -18.38
N THR A 534 -20.08 26.59 -17.88
CA THR A 534 -21.18 26.55 -16.92
C THR A 534 -20.65 26.99 -15.56
N GLN A 535 -21.35 27.88 -14.86
CA GLN A 535 -20.96 28.25 -13.49
C GLN A 535 -21.16 27.04 -12.57
N CYS A 536 -20.26 26.86 -11.61
CA CYS A 536 -20.30 25.76 -10.64
C CYS A 536 -21.65 25.60 -9.93
N ASP A 537 -22.27 26.73 -9.60
CA ASP A 537 -23.55 26.77 -8.92
C ASP A 537 -24.68 26.27 -9.84
N ASP A 538 -24.60 26.51 -11.16
CA ASP A 538 -25.57 26.00 -12.14
C ASP A 538 -25.46 24.48 -12.29
N LEU A 539 -24.24 23.93 -12.30
CA LEU A 539 -23.99 22.48 -12.35
C LEU A 539 -24.55 21.76 -11.11
N LEU A 540 -24.33 22.33 -9.92
CA LEU A 540 -24.85 21.77 -8.67
C LEU A 540 -26.37 21.89 -8.58
N ASN A 541 -26.96 22.97 -9.11
CA ASN A 541 -28.41 23.11 -9.24
C ASN A 541 -29.02 22.15 -10.27
N GLU A 542 -28.27 21.77 -11.32
CA GLU A 542 -28.72 20.78 -12.30
C GLU A 542 -28.75 19.37 -11.68
N TRP A 543 -27.76 19.03 -10.86
CA TRP A 543 -27.69 17.72 -10.23
C TRP A 543 -28.63 17.55 -9.03
N ASP A 544 -28.95 18.66 -8.35
CA ASP A 544 -29.81 18.80 -7.15
C ASP A 544 -30.40 17.49 -6.60
N PRO A 545 -29.73 16.81 -5.66
CA PRO A 545 -30.17 15.53 -5.12
C PRO A 545 -31.48 15.68 -4.35
N GLU A 546 -32.31 14.65 -4.26
CA GLU A 546 -33.63 14.76 -3.60
C GLU A 546 -33.58 14.87 -2.06
N VAL A 547 -32.41 14.64 -1.47
CA VAL A 547 -32.17 14.72 -0.02
C VAL A 547 -31.00 15.64 0.26
N PRO A 548 -30.93 16.29 1.43
CA PRO A 548 -29.75 17.06 1.82
C PRO A 548 -28.49 16.18 1.84
N VAL A 549 -27.44 16.61 1.15
CA VAL A 549 -26.16 15.91 1.09
C VAL A 549 -25.01 16.85 1.43
N LEU A 550 -24.02 16.38 2.17
CA LEU A 550 -22.78 17.11 2.43
C LEU A 550 -21.79 16.83 1.30
N LEU A 551 -21.28 17.85 0.64
CA LEU A 551 -20.24 17.66 -0.38
C LEU A 551 -18.90 17.34 0.30
N ILE A 552 -18.36 16.14 0.03
CA ILE A 552 -17.13 15.63 0.66
C ILE A 552 -16.05 15.22 -0.35
N ASP A 553 -16.28 15.49 -1.63
CA ASP A 553 -15.32 15.23 -2.70
C ASP A 553 -14.21 16.29 -2.68
N LEU A 554 -12.98 15.89 -2.32
CA LEU A 554 -11.89 16.85 -2.12
C LEU A 554 -11.45 17.50 -3.43
N ASP A 555 -11.39 16.74 -4.53
CA ASP A 555 -11.01 17.24 -5.84
C ASP A 555 -12.06 18.25 -6.33
N PHE A 556 -13.34 17.94 -6.15
CA PHE A 556 -14.41 18.87 -6.47
C PHE A 556 -14.38 20.13 -5.60
N LEU A 557 -14.09 20.01 -4.29
CA LEU A 557 -13.95 21.16 -3.38
C LEU A 557 -12.75 22.06 -3.75
N GLU A 558 -11.65 21.47 -4.22
CA GLU A 558 -10.49 22.21 -4.74
C GLU A 558 -10.82 22.92 -6.07
N ASN A 559 -11.57 22.26 -6.94
CA ASN A 559 -12.03 22.83 -8.20
C ASN A 559 -13.03 23.97 -8.00
N LEU A 560 -13.97 23.83 -7.06
CA LEU A 560 -14.91 24.87 -6.64
C LEU A 560 -14.20 26.16 -6.20
N LYS A 561 -13.05 26.05 -5.52
CA LYS A 561 -12.25 27.20 -5.10
C LYS A 561 -11.74 28.02 -6.28
N ASN A 562 -11.45 27.36 -7.41
CA ASN A 562 -10.93 28.00 -8.61
C ASN A 562 -12.03 28.36 -9.63
N GLU A 563 -13.31 28.18 -9.27
CA GLU A 563 -14.47 28.29 -10.16
C GLU A 563 -14.37 27.39 -11.42
N ASP A 564 -13.61 26.29 -11.35
CA ASP A 564 -13.40 25.36 -12.46
C ASP A 564 -14.29 24.12 -12.30
N CYS A 565 -15.54 24.21 -12.76
CA CYS A 565 -16.49 23.10 -12.66
C CYS A 565 -16.57 22.23 -13.91
N ARG A 566 -15.45 22.12 -14.64
CA ARG A 566 -15.31 21.08 -15.66
C ARG A 566 -15.18 19.74 -14.96
N TRP A 567 -16.28 19.03 -14.87
CA TRP A 567 -16.32 17.70 -14.28
C TRP A 567 -16.38 16.63 -15.36
N ASP A 568 -15.59 15.57 -15.18
CA ASP A 568 -15.64 14.39 -16.01
C ASP A 568 -16.91 13.61 -15.69
N GLU A 569 -17.88 13.57 -16.61
CA GLU A 569 -19.16 12.88 -16.40
C GLU A 569 -19.00 11.38 -16.12
N THR A 570 -17.83 10.80 -16.42
CA THR A 570 -17.52 9.41 -16.09
C THR A 570 -17.08 9.21 -14.63
N LYS A 571 -16.70 10.28 -13.92
CA LYS A 571 -16.31 10.24 -12.51
C LYS A 571 -17.50 10.52 -11.59
N ARG A 572 -17.63 9.70 -10.53
CA ARG A 572 -18.65 9.91 -9.50
C ARG A 572 -18.18 10.89 -8.45
N VAL A 573 -19.06 11.84 -8.08
CA VAL A 573 -18.77 12.82 -7.02
C VAL A 573 -19.06 12.21 -5.65
N LYS A 574 -18.13 12.33 -4.72
CA LYS A 574 -18.30 11.83 -3.35
C LYS A 574 -19.18 12.75 -2.50
N ILE A 575 -20.26 12.20 -1.96
CA ILE A 575 -21.22 12.92 -1.12
C ILE A 575 -21.48 12.18 0.20
N GLY A 576 -21.65 12.96 1.27
CA GLY A 576 -22.05 12.49 2.60
C GLY A 576 -23.56 12.55 2.76
N VAL A 577 -24.18 11.44 3.13
CA VAL A 577 -25.62 11.36 3.41
C VAL A 577 -25.83 10.99 4.87
N HIS A 578 -26.67 11.75 5.56
CA HIS A 578 -26.93 11.49 6.98
C HIS A 578 -27.66 10.14 7.14
N VAL A 579 -27.29 9.33 8.14
CA VAL A 579 -27.89 7.99 8.37
C VAL A 579 -29.41 8.00 8.55
N LYS A 580 -29.99 9.14 8.93
CA LYS A 580 -31.46 9.34 9.04
C LYS A 580 -32.17 9.35 7.69
N ASP A 581 -31.44 9.61 6.60
CA ASP A 581 -31.96 9.69 5.24
C ASP A 581 -31.52 8.49 4.37
N LYS A 582 -30.93 7.45 4.99
CA LYS A 582 -30.41 6.24 4.34
C LYS A 582 -31.44 5.44 3.54
N ASP A 583 -32.68 5.36 4.01
CA ASP A 583 -33.72 4.48 3.43
C ASP A 583 -34.51 5.11 2.27
N ARG A 584 -34.08 6.29 1.78
CA ARG A 584 -34.74 6.97 0.65
C ARG A 584 -34.10 6.52 -0.67
N SER A 585 -34.84 5.75 -1.45
CA SER A 585 -34.41 5.07 -2.70
C SER A 585 -34.14 5.99 -3.91
N ILE A 586 -33.59 7.20 -3.70
CA ILE A 586 -33.65 8.27 -4.72
C ILE A 586 -32.36 9.09 -4.89
N ILE A 587 -31.23 8.60 -4.38
CA ILE A 587 -29.92 9.17 -4.70
C ILE A 587 -29.41 8.51 -5.98
N ASP A 588 -29.07 9.31 -6.98
CA ASP A 588 -28.46 8.84 -8.22
C ASP A 588 -27.06 8.25 -7.97
N THR A 589 -27.02 6.94 -7.72
CA THR A 589 -25.77 6.19 -7.48
C THR A 589 -24.93 6.00 -8.75
N THR A 590 -25.46 6.36 -9.92
CA THR A 590 -24.67 6.38 -11.16
C THR A 590 -23.75 7.61 -11.21
N ARG A 591 -24.21 8.73 -10.62
CA ARG A 591 -23.49 10.01 -10.53
C ARG A 591 -22.74 10.22 -9.22
N PHE A 592 -23.24 9.68 -8.12
CA PHE A 592 -22.69 9.94 -6.79
C PHE A 592 -22.09 8.71 -6.13
N ASN A 593 -20.95 8.90 -5.48
CA ASN A 593 -20.41 7.95 -4.51
C ASN A 593 -20.89 8.35 -3.11
N VAL A 594 -21.81 7.54 -2.55
CA VAL A 594 -22.52 7.87 -1.31
C VAL A 594 -21.79 7.30 -0.11
N VAL A 595 -21.38 8.17 0.81
CA VAL A 595 -20.87 7.81 2.14
C VAL A 595 -21.88 8.18 3.20
N LEU A 596 -22.21 7.23 4.06
CA LEU A 596 -23.11 7.51 5.18
C LEU A 596 -22.34 8.21 6.30
N TYR A 597 -22.95 9.20 6.93
CA TYR A 597 -22.40 9.80 8.13
C TYR A 597 -23.45 10.00 9.22
N ASN A 598 -22.99 10.05 10.46
CA ASN A 598 -23.78 10.35 11.62
C ASN A 598 -23.21 11.57 12.35
N SER A 599 -24.06 12.27 13.09
CA SER A 599 -23.69 13.33 14.01
C SER A 599 -24.12 12.90 15.41
N PRO A 600 -23.29 12.12 16.15
CA PRO A 600 -23.66 11.64 17.47
C PRO A 600 -23.84 12.77 18.48
N ASP A 601 -24.82 12.66 19.36
CA ASP A 601 -25.01 13.60 20.46
C ASP A 601 -23.86 13.50 21.48
N GLY A 602 -23.45 14.64 22.04
CA GLY A 602 -22.37 14.70 23.05
C GLY A 602 -20.95 14.55 22.51
N LYS A 603 -20.78 14.33 21.20
CA LYS A 603 -19.46 14.30 20.53
C LYS A 603 -19.24 15.56 19.70
N ASP A 604 -17.99 16.04 19.61
CA ASP A 604 -17.62 17.23 18.84
C ASP A 604 -17.27 16.96 17.36
N PHE A 605 -17.45 15.72 16.90
CA PHE A 605 -17.12 15.27 15.55
C PHE A 605 -18.28 14.53 14.86
N LEU A 606 -18.27 14.56 13.52
CA LEU A 606 -19.08 13.72 12.65
C LEU A 606 -18.40 12.36 12.47
N GLU A 607 -19.18 11.28 12.36
CA GLU A 607 -18.68 9.93 12.08
C GLU A 607 -19.09 9.51 10.67
N PHE A 608 -18.12 9.26 9.80
CA PHE A 608 -18.33 8.76 8.45
C PHE A 608 -18.07 7.25 8.39
N TYR A 609 -18.97 6.54 7.71
CA TYR A 609 -18.95 5.09 7.51
C TYR A 609 -18.50 4.81 6.08
N GLU A 610 -17.18 4.77 5.89
CA GLU A 610 -16.51 4.35 4.66
C GLU A 610 -15.57 3.17 4.96
N ASP A 611 -14.76 2.74 3.99
CA ASP A 611 -13.74 1.71 4.19
C ASP A 611 -12.69 2.17 5.22
N GLY A 612 -12.98 1.85 6.48
CA GLY A 612 -12.36 2.45 7.66
C GLY A 612 -13.21 3.60 8.23
N LYS A 613 -13.48 3.57 9.54
CA LYS A 613 -14.18 4.66 10.23
C LYS A 613 -13.40 5.96 10.03
N ARG A 614 -14.11 7.06 9.76
CA ARG A 614 -13.53 8.40 9.77
C ARG A 614 -14.28 9.34 10.69
N ILE A 615 -13.55 10.27 11.29
CA ILE A 615 -14.14 11.32 12.13
C ILE A 615 -13.58 12.69 11.74
N ILE A 616 -14.44 13.70 11.66
CA ILE A 616 -14.04 15.11 11.42
C ILE A 616 -14.73 16.04 12.41
N PRO A 617 -14.11 17.17 12.80
CA PRO A 617 -14.77 18.15 13.66
C PRO A 617 -16.10 18.63 13.07
N LYS A 618 -17.11 18.84 13.93
CA LYS A 618 -18.38 19.50 13.54
C LYS A 618 -18.23 21.00 13.28
N ARG A 619 -17.08 21.58 13.63
CA ARG A 619 -16.79 23.02 13.61
C ARG A 619 -16.43 23.52 12.20
N PHE A 620 -17.36 23.38 11.26
CA PHE A 620 -17.30 24.01 9.95
C PHE A 620 -18.70 24.48 9.54
N GLU A 621 -18.74 25.58 8.80
CA GLU A 621 -19.99 26.11 8.24
C GLU A 621 -20.21 25.58 6.84
N THR A 622 -21.46 25.51 6.42
CA THR A 622 -21.85 25.15 5.06
C THR A 622 -22.71 26.24 4.43
N ARG A 623 -22.54 26.45 3.11
CA ARG A 623 -23.47 27.16 2.25
C ARG A 623 -24.35 26.15 1.51
N LYS A 624 -25.59 26.53 1.18
CA LYS A 624 -26.52 25.64 0.48
C LYS A 624 -26.71 26.03 -0.98
N ILE A 625 -26.71 25.04 -1.87
CA ILE A 625 -27.07 25.17 -3.28
C ILE A 625 -27.96 23.97 -3.61
N GLY A 626 -29.24 24.20 -3.86
CA GLY A 626 -30.24 23.14 -3.84
C GLY A 626 -30.17 22.37 -2.50
N ASN A 627 -30.09 21.04 -2.58
CA ASN A 627 -29.89 20.15 -1.44
C ASN A 627 -28.41 19.84 -1.12
N PHE A 628 -27.44 20.46 -1.80
CA PHE A 628 -26.04 20.37 -1.39
C PHE A 628 -25.74 21.30 -0.22
N GLU A 629 -25.16 20.74 0.84
CA GLU A 629 -24.44 21.46 1.88
C GLU A 629 -22.95 21.47 1.52
N ILE A 630 -22.42 22.64 1.21
CA ILE A 630 -21.06 22.83 0.71
C ILE A 630 -20.25 23.54 1.79
N PRO A 631 -19.10 23.00 2.24
CA PRO A 631 -18.24 23.68 3.20
C PRO A 631 -17.91 25.11 2.77
N SER A 632 -18.23 26.11 3.62
CA SER A 632 -18.00 27.53 3.33
C SER A 632 -16.51 27.89 3.30
N ASN A 633 -15.68 27.11 3.99
CA ASN A 633 -14.23 27.17 3.91
C ASN A 633 -13.69 25.80 3.43
N PRO A 634 -13.58 25.59 2.11
CA PRO A 634 -13.11 24.32 1.54
C PRO A 634 -11.72 23.92 2.05
N GLN A 635 -10.81 24.89 2.21
CA GLN A 635 -9.45 24.61 2.70
C GLN A 635 -9.48 24.00 4.10
N ARG A 636 -10.23 24.59 5.04
CA ARG A 636 -10.36 24.07 6.41
C ARG A 636 -10.97 22.67 6.41
N PHE A 637 -11.99 22.45 5.57
CA PHE A 637 -12.64 21.15 5.45
C PHE A 637 -11.70 20.08 4.89
N ILE A 638 -10.92 20.41 3.85
CA ILE A 638 -9.89 19.53 3.28
C ILE A 638 -8.87 19.13 4.34
N GLU A 639 -8.38 20.08 5.16
CA GLU A 639 -7.45 19.76 6.23
C GLU A 639 -8.06 18.85 7.31
N PHE A 640 -9.35 19.00 7.62
CA PHE A 640 -10.06 18.07 8.51
C PHE A 640 -10.16 16.68 7.89
N TYR A 641 -10.55 16.59 6.61
CA TYR A 641 -10.78 15.32 5.94
C TYR A 641 -9.47 14.56 5.66
N LYS A 642 -8.36 15.26 5.34
CA LYS A 642 -7.03 14.65 5.20
C LYS A 642 -6.60 13.88 6.45
N ARG A 643 -7.01 14.35 7.63
CA ARG A 643 -6.63 13.79 8.94
C ARG A 643 -7.72 12.94 9.58
N SER A 644 -8.76 12.58 8.83
CA SER A 644 -10.00 12.03 9.39
C SER A 644 -10.00 10.53 9.66
N LYS A 645 -9.01 9.79 9.14
CA LYS A 645 -8.93 8.33 9.30
C LYS A 645 -8.84 7.98 10.79
N PHE A 646 -9.79 7.19 11.29
CA PHE A 646 -9.88 6.87 12.70
C PHE A 646 -8.85 5.81 13.10
N VAL A 647 -8.20 6.01 14.24
CA VAL A 647 -7.32 5.04 14.89
C VAL A 647 -7.87 4.74 16.29
N GLU A 648 -7.95 3.46 16.61
CA GLU A 648 -8.35 2.98 17.92
C GLU A 648 -7.15 2.97 18.89
N CYS A 649 -7.42 3.34 20.13
CA CYS A 649 -6.52 3.09 21.26
C CYS A 649 -6.62 1.63 21.72
N LEU A 650 -5.65 1.15 22.49
CA LEU A 650 -5.57 -0.24 22.91
C LEU A 650 -6.39 -0.58 24.17
N GLY A 651 -6.67 0.41 25.01
CA GLY A 651 -7.44 0.21 26.24
C GLY A 651 -6.80 -0.76 27.23
N LEU A 652 -5.48 -0.72 27.38
CA LEU A 652 -4.75 -1.57 28.32
C LEU A 652 -5.03 -1.19 29.76
N GLU A 653 -5.23 -2.19 30.61
CA GLU A 653 -5.30 -2.02 32.06
C GLU A 653 -3.88 -1.92 32.64
N MET A 654 -3.62 -0.86 33.42
CA MET A 654 -2.29 -0.57 33.94
C MET A 654 -2.15 -1.04 35.38
N ASP A 655 -1.09 -1.82 35.64
CA ASP A 655 -0.70 -2.25 36.98
C ASP A 655 0.06 -1.11 37.67
N ARG A 656 -0.66 -0.33 38.50
CA ARG A 656 -0.15 0.87 39.17
C ARG A 656 -0.03 0.66 40.67
N ASP A 657 0.98 1.29 41.26
CA ASP A 657 1.02 1.44 42.70
C ASP A 657 -0.08 2.42 43.13
N THR A 658 -1.09 1.89 43.83
CA THR A 658 -2.24 2.66 44.33
C THR A 658 -1.87 3.75 45.37
N SER A 659 -0.59 3.84 45.77
CA SER A 659 -0.10 4.90 46.64
C SER A 659 0.28 6.19 45.91
N GLU A 660 0.38 6.20 44.58
CA GLU A 660 0.59 7.43 43.80
C GLU A 660 -0.74 8.17 43.60
N GLU A 661 -0.78 9.46 43.98
CA GLU A 661 -1.97 10.28 43.81
C GLU A 661 -2.22 10.56 42.31
N ALA A 662 -3.46 10.39 41.87
CA ALA A 662 -3.87 10.79 40.54
C ALA A 662 -3.94 12.33 40.46
N GLU A 663 -3.06 12.92 39.66
CA GLU A 663 -2.99 14.35 39.41
C GLU A 663 -3.92 14.80 38.28
N GLN A 664 -4.27 13.89 37.36
CA GLN A 664 -5.13 14.18 36.21
C GLN A 664 -6.42 13.36 36.19
N ASN A 665 -7.51 14.01 35.80
CA ASN A 665 -8.78 13.36 35.48
C ASN A 665 -8.97 13.32 33.96
N GLY A 666 -9.12 12.12 33.39
CA GLY A 666 -9.23 11.93 31.94
C GLY A 666 -10.29 12.77 31.24
N THR A 667 -11.50 12.83 31.80
CA THR A 667 -12.60 13.60 31.21
C THR A 667 -12.33 15.10 31.29
N THR A 668 -11.90 15.62 32.45
CA THR A 668 -11.55 17.03 32.60
C THR A 668 -10.39 17.43 31.68
N SER A 669 -9.32 16.64 31.63
CA SER A 669 -8.16 16.87 30.76
C SER A 669 -8.55 16.89 29.28
N ALA A 670 -9.40 15.95 28.83
CA ALA A 670 -9.90 15.92 27.46
C ALA A 670 -10.75 17.16 27.12
N ASN A 671 -11.63 17.60 28.02
CA ASN A 671 -12.43 18.83 27.84
C ASN A 671 -11.52 20.07 27.68
N ILE A 672 -10.50 20.20 28.53
CA ILE A 672 -9.53 21.30 28.47
C ILE A 672 -8.78 21.27 27.12
N LEU A 673 -8.25 20.11 26.74
CA LEU A 673 -7.54 19.94 25.46
C LEU A 673 -8.43 20.22 24.25
N ALA A 674 -9.70 19.83 24.29
CA ALA A 674 -10.64 20.10 23.19
C ALA A 674 -10.89 21.61 23.02
N ARG A 675 -11.03 22.37 24.11
CA ARG A 675 -11.14 23.84 24.06
C ARG A 675 -9.86 24.48 23.52
N PHE A 676 -8.69 23.98 23.92
CA PHE A 676 -7.41 24.48 23.42
C PHE A 676 -7.24 24.19 21.93
N ARG A 677 -7.51 22.95 21.51
CA ARG A 677 -7.55 22.52 20.11
C ARG A 677 -8.43 23.45 19.28
N ASP A 678 -9.63 23.77 19.76
CA ASP A 678 -10.56 24.65 19.04
C ASP A 678 -10.02 26.06 18.83
N GLU A 679 -9.37 26.67 19.84
CA GLU A 679 -8.70 27.97 19.66
C GLU A 679 -7.57 27.90 18.63
N LEU A 680 -6.81 26.81 18.62
CA LEU A 680 -5.73 26.60 17.65
C LEU A 680 -6.26 26.43 16.22
N ILE A 681 -7.34 25.67 16.04
CA ILE A 681 -7.99 25.51 14.72
C ILE A 681 -8.52 26.85 14.20
N ASP A 682 -9.10 27.69 15.07
CA ASP A 682 -9.58 29.01 14.68
C ASP A 682 -8.45 29.96 14.22
N MET A 683 -7.20 29.64 14.58
CA MET A 683 -5.98 30.33 14.12
C MET A 683 -5.30 29.64 12.91
N GLY A 684 -5.94 28.61 12.32
CA GLY A 684 -5.40 27.86 11.19
C GLY A 684 -4.36 26.80 11.57
N MET A 685 -4.30 26.40 12.84
CA MET A 685 -3.35 25.41 13.36
C MET A 685 -4.05 24.07 13.62
N TYR A 686 -3.36 22.96 13.35
CA TYR A 686 -3.90 21.60 13.48
C TYR A 686 -3.07 20.79 14.49
N PRO A 687 -3.35 20.91 15.80
CA PRO A 687 -2.55 20.28 16.85
C PRO A 687 -2.80 18.78 16.96
N TYR A 688 -1.75 18.00 17.19
CA TYR A 688 -1.87 16.57 17.48
C TYR A 688 -1.25 16.20 18.83
N LEU A 689 -1.78 15.14 19.43
CA LEU A 689 -1.30 14.64 20.72
C LEU A 689 0.15 14.22 20.61
N ASN A 690 0.94 14.57 21.62
CA ASN A 690 2.35 14.24 21.67
C ASN A 690 2.75 13.64 23.03
N GLY A 691 3.98 13.15 23.13
CA GLY A 691 4.62 12.77 24.40
C GLY A 691 3.77 11.88 25.30
N GLY A 692 3.71 12.23 26.59
CA GLY A 692 2.98 11.47 27.59
C GLY A 692 1.47 11.42 27.32
N THR A 693 0.95 12.46 26.68
CA THR A 693 -0.46 12.54 26.29
C THR A 693 -0.81 11.55 25.18
N LEU A 694 0.05 11.44 24.15
CA LEU A 694 -0.08 10.44 23.08
C LEU A 694 0.06 9.02 23.63
N LEU A 695 1.04 8.80 24.51
CA LEU A 695 1.25 7.51 25.17
C LEU A 695 0.01 7.08 25.96
N GLY A 696 -0.51 7.98 26.81
CA GLY A 696 -1.72 7.74 27.59
C GLY A 696 -2.88 7.37 26.68
N TRP A 697 -3.19 8.21 25.68
CA TRP A 697 -4.29 7.94 24.78
C TRP A 697 -4.14 6.57 24.09
N TYR A 698 -3.00 6.31 23.45
CA TYR A 698 -2.83 5.08 22.66
C TYR A 698 -2.86 3.83 23.54
N ARG A 699 -2.25 3.90 24.74
CA ARG A 699 -2.13 2.78 25.66
C ARG A 699 -3.41 2.52 26.45
N GLU A 700 -4.06 3.56 26.95
CA GLU A 700 -5.09 3.48 28.00
C GLU A 700 -6.44 4.10 27.59
N CYS A 701 -6.55 4.66 26.39
CA CYS A 701 -7.72 5.40 25.92
C CYS A 701 -8.07 6.65 26.75
N THR A 702 -7.11 7.16 27.53
CA THR A 702 -7.25 8.33 28.41
C THR A 702 -5.86 8.94 28.67
N VAL A 703 -5.78 10.12 29.27
CA VAL A 703 -4.49 10.68 29.73
C VAL A 703 -3.91 9.86 30.89
N ILE A 704 -2.59 9.88 31.06
CA ILE A 704 -1.92 9.19 32.17
C ILE A 704 -2.25 9.93 33.48
N PRO A 705 -2.77 9.25 34.52
CA PRO A 705 -3.31 9.92 35.69
C PRO A 705 -2.26 10.61 36.57
N HIS A 706 -0.99 10.19 36.53
CA HIS A 706 0.09 10.71 37.37
C HIS A 706 1.07 11.64 36.63
N THR A 707 0.78 12.06 35.40
CA THR A 707 1.57 13.09 34.69
C THR A 707 1.19 14.50 35.13
N LEU A 708 2.07 15.49 34.95
CA LEU A 708 1.86 16.85 35.47
C LEU A 708 1.26 17.83 34.44
N ASP A 709 1.34 17.44 33.17
CA ASP A 709 1.08 18.26 32.00
C ASP A 709 0.42 17.45 30.88
N LEU A 710 0.01 18.16 29.84
CA LEU A 710 -0.56 17.64 28.60
C LEU A 710 0.22 18.22 27.43
N ASP A 711 0.33 17.47 26.33
CA ASP A 711 1.24 17.80 25.23
C ASP A 711 0.49 17.85 23.90
N PHE A 712 0.60 19.00 23.24
CA PHE A 712 0.30 19.16 21.83
C PHE A 712 1.53 19.53 21.03
N SER A 713 1.51 19.16 19.76
CA SER A 713 2.47 19.66 18.79
C SER A 713 1.79 20.15 17.52
N VAL A 714 2.38 21.18 16.91
CA VAL A 714 1.96 21.76 15.63
C VAL A 714 3.18 21.85 14.73
N PHE A 715 3.04 21.44 13.47
CA PHE A 715 4.09 21.59 12.47
C PHE A 715 4.44 23.06 12.27
N LYS A 716 5.74 23.35 12.10
CA LYS A 716 6.25 24.70 11.93
C LYS A 716 5.54 25.46 10.81
N GLU A 717 5.19 24.78 9.72
CA GLU A 717 4.52 25.32 8.54
C GLU A 717 3.06 25.72 8.84
N ASN A 718 2.47 25.16 9.89
CA ASN A 718 1.11 25.48 10.34
C ASN A 718 1.09 26.36 11.58
N TYR A 719 2.23 26.61 12.24
CA TYR A 719 2.26 27.40 13.46
C TYR A 719 2.03 28.90 13.17
N ASN A 720 1.02 29.46 13.82
CA ASN A 720 0.70 30.89 13.75
C ASN A 720 1.28 31.64 14.96
N PRO A 721 2.34 32.46 14.79
CA PRO A 721 2.99 33.15 15.91
C PRO A 721 2.11 34.21 16.60
N GLU A 722 1.03 34.68 15.96
CA GLU A 722 0.09 35.62 16.57
C GLU A 722 -0.69 35.00 17.74
N TYR A 723 -0.70 33.67 17.86
CA TYR A 723 -1.39 33.00 18.96
C TYR A 723 -0.81 33.35 20.33
N ALA A 724 0.52 33.43 20.45
CA ALA A 724 1.15 33.83 21.71
C ALA A 724 0.71 35.24 22.14
N GLU A 725 0.59 36.18 21.19
CA GLU A 725 0.06 37.50 21.47
C GLU A 725 -1.42 37.48 21.88
N LYS A 726 -2.24 36.65 21.21
CA LYS A 726 -3.66 36.47 21.52
C LYS A 726 -3.86 36.00 22.96
N VAL A 727 -3.05 35.05 23.44
CA VAL A 727 -3.13 34.55 24.82
C VAL A 727 -2.77 35.65 25.83
N LEU A 728 -1.78 36.49 25.52
CA LEU A 728 -1.35 37.60 26.38
C LEU A 728 -2.33 38.78 26.39
N ARG A 729 -3.17 38.95 25.36
CA ARG A 729 -4.18 40.00 25.30
C ARG A 729 -5.37 39.67 26.18
N LYS A 730 -5.78 40.66 26.97
CA LYS A 730 -6.86 40.49 27.94
C LYS A 730 -8.19 40.14 27.25
N ASN A 731 -8.81 39.06 27.72
CA ASN A 731 -10.12 38.54 27.26
C ASN A 731 -10.16 38.05 25.80
N GLU A 732 -9.02 37.74 25.19
CA GLU A 732 -8.99 37.19 23.81
C GLU A 732 -8.83 35.66 23.76
N SER A 733 -8.40 35.01 24.85
CA SER A 733 -8.27 33.54 24.97
C SER A 733 -8.85 33.04 26.29
N ALA A 734 -9.35 31.80 26.30
CA ALA A 734 -9.77 31.05 27.50
C ALA A 734 -8.57 30.55 28.34
N PHE A 735 -7.36 30.71 27.83
CA PHE A 735 -6.12 30.27 28.47
C PHE A 735 -5.27 31.45 28.94
N ASP A 736 -4.46 31.22 29.97
CA ASP A 736 -3.39 32.10 30.41
C ASP A 736 -2.02 31.51 30.02
N MET A 737 -1.11 32.37 29.60
CA MET A 737 0.28 32.00 29.32
C MET A 737 0.99 31.76 30.65
N ARG A 738 1.70 30.63 30.78
CA ARG A 738 2.53 30.30 31.96
C ARG A 738 4.02 30.40 31.65
N ARG A 739 4.41 29.97 30.45
CA ARG A 739 5.80 29.93 30.02
C ARG A 739 5.89 30.08 28.50
N MET A 740 6.93 30.73 28.02
CA MET A 740 7.30 30.75 26.62
C MET A 740 8.80 30.51 26.50
N LEU A 741 9.16 29.43 25.82
CA LEU A 741 10.53 28.97 25.69
C LEU A 741 11.00 29.06 24.24
N GLY A 742 12.29 29.36 24.10
CA GLY A 742 13.03 29.18 22.87
C GLY A 742 12.73 30.14 21.72
N LYS A 743 13.46 29.93 20.63
CA LYS A 743 13.40 30.72 19.41
C LYS A 743 12.38 30.13 18.43
N LEU A 744 11.64 30.99 17.74
CA LEU A 744 10.64 30.59 16.74
C LEU A 744 11.26 29.85 15.55
N GLU A 745 12.56 30.00 15.34
CA GLU A 745 13.31 29.38 14.26
C GLU A 745 13.64 27.90 14.53
N ASP A 746 13.81 27.49 15.79
CA ASP A 746 14.35 26.15 16.06
C ASP A 746 14.02 25.53 17.42
N SER A 747 13.42 26.27 18.36
CA SER A 747 13.25 25.77 19.73
C SER A 747 12.01 26.26 20.47
N HIS A 748 11.00 26.74 19.75
CA HIS A 748 9.82 27.36 20.35
C HIS A 748 8.83 26.38 20.98
N GLU A 749 8.37 26.74 22.17
CA GLU A 749 7.36 26.04 22.96
C GLU A 749 6.61 27.09 23.81
N ILE A 750 5.30 26.92 23.97
CA ILE A 750 4.51 27.69 24.94
C ILE A 750 3.79 26.75 25.89
N THR A 751 3.70 27.14 27.16
CA THR A 751 2.90 26.46 28.17
C THR A 751 1.72 27.34 28.53
N VAL A 752 0.52 26.79 28.45
CA VAL A 752 -0.73 27.47 28.82
C VAL A 752 -1.48 26.74 29.93
N VAL A 753 -2.33 27.45 30.65
CA VAL A 753 -3.27 26.88 31.62
C VAL A 753 -4.67 27.42 31.37
N SER A 754 -5.69 26.60 31.63
CA SER A 754 -7.07 27.08 31.53
C SER A 754 -7.36 28.12 32.61
N LYS A 755 -8.06 29.20 32.26
CA LYS A 755 -8.56 30.20 33.23
C LYS A 755 -9.61 29.64 34.18
N GLU A 756 -10.34 28.62 33.75
CA GLU A 756 -11.43 28.03 34.51
C GLU A 756 -10.90 26.99 35.51
N GLU A 757 -10.12 26.02 35.05
CA GLU A 757 -9.62 24.92 35.89
C GLU A 757 -8.25 25.19 36.53
N GLY A 758 -7.41 26.05 35.95
CA GLY A 758 -6.06 26.35 36.42
C GLY A 758 -5.02 25.23 36.22
N GLN A 759 -5.44 23.98 36.08
CA GLN A 759 -4.62 22.79 35.82
C GLN A 759 -5.40 21.72 35.02
N PRO A 760 -4.72 20.75 34.36
CA PRO A 760 -3.27 20.67 34.16
C PRO A 760 -2.74 21.73 33.18
N ALA A 761 -1.43 21.93 33.17
CA ALA A 761 -0.78 22.76 32.15
C ALA A 761 -0.76 22.03 30.80
N ILE A 762 -0.78 22.78 29.70
CA ILE A 762 -0.65 22.24 28.35
C ILE A 762 0.58 22.85 27.70
N ASP A 763 1.51 22.01 27.28
CA ASP A 763 2.66 22.39 26.47
C ASP A 763 2.30 22.25 24.98
N LEU A 764 2.46 23.35 24.23
CA LEU A 764 2.34 23.38 22.78
C LEU A 764 3.73 23.51 22.18
N PHE A 765 4.21 22.42 21.62
CA PHE A 765 5.49 22.33 20.94
C PHE A 765 5.37 22.70 19.46
N VAL A 766 6.28 23.55 18.97
CA VAL A 766 6.46 23.70 17.52
C VAL A 766 7.37 22.58 17.04
N MET A 767 6.91 21.80 16.05
CA MET A 767 7.70 20.73 15.45
C MET A 767 8.47 21.23 14.22
N TYR A 768 9.76 20.94 14.17
CA TYR A 768 10.68 21.38 13.13
C TYR A 768 11.24 20.19 12.33
N ASP A 769 11.52 20.43 11.05
CA ASP A 769 12.31 19.52 10.21
C ASP A 769 13.81 19.64 10.54
N TYR A 770 14.49 18.51 10.73
CA TYR A 770 15.94 18.44 10.73
C TYR A 770 16.43 18.02 9.35
N VAL A 771 17.14 18.94 8.67
CA VAL A 771 17.62 18.77 7.30
C VAL A 771 19.13 18.56 7.29
N GLU A 772 19.57 17.51 6.62
CA GLU A 772 20.98 17.21 6.33
C GLU A 772 21.13 16.93 4.83
N ASP A 773 22.10 17.55 4.17
CA ASP A 773 22.34 17.45 2.72
C ASP A 773 21.08 17.71 1.84
N GLY A 774 20.22 18.63 2.28
CA GLY A 774 18.99 19.01 1.57
C GLY A 774 17.85 17.98 1.67
N LYS A 775 17.98 16.96 2.53
CA LYS A 775 16.94 15.98 2.83
C LYS A 775 16.50 16.10 4.29
N VAL A 776 15.19 16.02 4.54
CA VAL A 776 14.67 15.89 5.91
C VAL A 776 15.04 14.50 6.42
N ILE A 777 15.78 14.44 7.53
CA ILE A 777 16.24 13.17 8.14
C ILE A 777 15.27 12.70 9.23
N TYR A 778 14.82 13.64 10.06
CA TYR A 778 13.83 13.43 11.11
C TYR A 778 13.16 14.76 11.43
N ARG A 779 12.04 14.69 12.15
CA ARG A 779 11.41 15.87 12.75
C ARG A 779 11.76 15.94 14.23
N TYR A 780 11.61 17.09 14.87
CA TYR A 780 11.82 17.18 16.32
C TYR A 780 10.93 18.21 16.97
N ILE A 781 10.57 17.95 18.22
CA ILE A 781 10.09 18.99 19.14
C ILE A 781 11.26 19.44 20.04
N PRO A 782 11.28 20.71 20.47
CA PRO A 782 12.36 21.22 21.29
C PRO A 782 12.13 20.97 22.78
N GLY A 783 13.23 20.99 23.54
CA GLY A 783 13.21 21.18 24.99
C GLY A 783 14.29 22.19 25.39
N LEU A 784 14.03 22.97 26.43
CA LEU A 784 14.98 23.96 26.94
C LEU A 784 15.03 23.89 28.46
N ASN A 785 16.22 23.58 28.98
CA ASN A 785 16.45 23.53 30.41
C ASN A 785 16.83 24.92 30.97
N ASN A 786 16.68 25.08 32.28
CA ASN A 786 16.92 26.36 32.96
C ASN A 786 18.40 26.81 32.97
N ASP A 787 19.34 25.90 32.68
CA ASP A 787 20.77 26.18 32.49
C ASP A 787 21.12 26.61 31.06
N GLY A 788 20.13 26.66 30.17
CA GLY A 788 20.27 26.99 28.76
C GLY A 788 20.44 25.79 27.84
N THR A 789 20.51 24.56 28.37
CA THR A 789 20.75 23.38 27.55
C THR A 789 19.54 23.12 26.66
N LYS A 790 19.78 22.99 25.35
CA LYS A 790 18.76 22.67 24.35
C LYS A 790 18.73 21.18 24.07
N TYR A 791 17.52 20.65 23.98
CA TYR A 791 17.22 19.28 23.63
C TYR A 791 16.37 19.25 22.36
N ARG A 792 16.51 18.16 21.60
CA ARG A 792 15.63 17.77 20.52
C ARG A 792 15.08 16.39 20.83
N TYR A 793 13.76 16.28 20.95
CA TYR A 793 13.09 14.99 20.97
C TYR A 793 12.81 14.62 19.53
N THR A 794 13.49 13.60 19.04
CA THR A 794 13.40 13.18 17.64
C THR A 794 12.09 12.45 17.38
N HIS A 795 11.50 12.76 16.23
CA HIS A 795 10.27 12.20 15.69
C HIS A 795 10.57 11.55 14.35
N LEU A 796 10.04 10.34 14.17
CA LEU A 796 10.13 9.60 12.92
C LEU A 796 9.34 10.34 11.83
N LEU A 797 9.79 10.23 10.58
CA LEU A 797 9.08 10.74 9.40
C LEU A 797 7.88 9.83 9.06
N LEU A 798 6.88 9.85 9.93
CA LEU A 798 5.64 9.08 9.80
C LEU A 798 4.56 10.01 9.24
N ASP A 799 4.41 10.06 7.92
CA ASP A 799 3.24 10.64 7.26
C ASP A 799 2.32 9.48 6.80
N PRO A 800 0.98 9.54 6.94
CA PRO A 800 0.12 10.69 7.30
C PRO A 800 -0.35 10.77 8.77
N THR A 801 -1.04 11.87 9.11
CA THR A 801 -1.77 12.07 10.38
C THR A 801 -3.21 11.55 10.31
N CYS A 802 -3.70 11.05 11.44
CA CYS A 802 -5.00 10.40 11.61
C CYS A 802 -5.80 11.06 12.75
N ALA A 803 -7.04 10.64 12.94
CA ALA A 803 -7.92 11.09 13.99
C ALA A 803 -8.09 10.03 15.09
N ALA A 804 -8.22 10.50 16.30
CA ALA A 804 -8.40 9.75 17.53
C ALA A 804 -9.62 10.30 18.28
N GLU A 805 -10.22 9.45 19.11
CA GLU A 805 -11.24 9.86 20.06
C GLU A 805 -10.73 9.65 21.49
N MET A 806 -11.01 10.62 22.36
CA MET A 806 -10.75 10.54 23.78
C MET A 806 -11.84 11.31 24.55
N HIS A 807 -12.61 10.59 25.38
CA HIS A 807 -13.70 11.13 26.22
C HIS A 807 -14.73 12.00 25.48
N GLY A 808 -15.10 11.62 24.25
CA GLY A 808 -16.09 12.31 23.42
C GLY A 808 -15.52 13.37 22.48
N HIS A 809 -14.20 13.59 22.51
CA HIS A 809 -13.52 14.63 21.75
C HIS A 809 -12.57 14.07 20.69
N LEU A 810 -12.52 14.72 19.53
CA LEU A 810 -11.60 14.39 18.44
C LEU A 810 -10.20 14.98 18.68
N PHE A 811 -9.16 14.18 18.51
CA PHE A 811 -7.78 14.65 18.49
C PHE A 811 -7.06 14.13 17.26
N TRP A 812 -6.05 14.86 16.79
CA TRP A 812 -5.17 14.34 15.73
C TRP A 812 -3.98 13.62 16.34
N ILE A 813 -3.50 12.58 15.65
CA ILE A 813 -2.37 11.73 16.03
C ILE A 813 -1.61 11.26 14.78
N LEU A 814 -0.44 10.65 14.95
CA LEU A 814 0.23 9.93 13.85
C LEU A 814 -0.54 8.66 13.51
N CYS A 815 -0.75 8.34 12.23
CA CYS A 815 -1.50 7.12 11.85
C CYS A 815 -0.87 5.81 12.34
N ASN A 816 0.44 5.82 12.63
CA ASN A 816 1.18 4.70 13.21
C ASN A 816 1.84 5.10 14.53
N PRO A 817 1.06 5.32 15.60
CA PRO A 817 1.57 5.88 16.85
C PRO A 817 2.57 4.95 17.55
N ILE A 818 2.45 3.63 17.36
CA ILE A 818 3.31 2.64 18.03
C ILE A 818 4.79 2.77 17.66
N GLU A 819 5.12 3.13 16.42
CA GLU A 819 6.53 3.26 16.03
C GLU A 819 7.16 4.51 16.66
N GLN A 820 6.41 5.61 16.74
CA GLN A 820 6.85 6.80 17.47
C GLN A 820 6.99 6.50 18.97
N LEU A 821 6.02 5.81 19.58
CA LEU A 821 6.09 5.46 21.00
C LEU A 821 7.23 4.51 21.34
N LYS A 822 7.55 3.54 20.47
CA LYS A 822 8.76 2.70 20.63
C LYS A 822 10.04 3.50 20.48
N HIS A 823 10.07 4.47 19.56
CA HIS A 823 11.20 5.35 19.37
C HIS A 823 11.45 6.23 20.60
N GLU A 824 10.37 6.71 21.23
CA GLU A 824 10.42 7.59 22.39
C GLU A 824 10.63 6.84 23.72
N TYR A 825 9.86 5.79 23.99
CA TYR A 825 9.84 5.09 25.28
C TYR A 825 10.56 3.73 25.24
N GLY A 826 10.95 3.25 24.07
CA GLY A 826 11.61 1.96 23.89
C GLY A 826 10.64 0.77 23.77
N PRO A 827 11.16 -0.48 23.73
CA PRO A 827 10.36 -1.68 23.47
C PRO A 827 9.37 -2.02 24.59
N LEU A 828 9.50 -1.41 25.77
CA LEU A 828 8.64 -1.63 26.94
C LEU A 828 7.65 -0.49 27.19
N TRP A 829 7.35 0.34 26.18
CA TRP A 829 6.42 1.47 26.24
C TRP A 829 5.03 1.14 26.85
N TYR A 830 4.61 -0.13 26.75
CA TYR A 830 3.34 -0.64 27.28
C TYR A 830 3.34 -0.82 28.81
N ARG A 831 4.48 -0.66 29.49
CA ARG A 831 4.57 -0.73 30.95
C ARG A 831 4.33 0.64 31.58
N ASP A 832 3.69 0.63 32.75
CA ASP A 832 3.58 1.84 33.54
C ASP A 832 4.95 2.24 34.11
N HIS A 833 5.21 3.54 34.14
CA HIS A 833 6.43 4.12 34.65
C HIS A 833 6.05 5.25 35.60
N PRO A 834 6.38 5.15 36.90
CA PRO A 834 6.11 6.22 37.84
C PRO A 834 6.72 7.54 37.38
N THR A 835 5.92 8.61 37.38
CA THR A 835 6.37 9.96 37.01
C THR A 835 7.54 10.41 37.88
N SER A 836 7.56 9.99 39.15
CA SER A 836 8.63 10.25 40.11
C SER A 836 10.03 9.76 39.65
N TYR A 837 10.09 8.77 38.77
CA TYR A 837 11.32 8.22 38.19
C TYR A 837 11.54 8.63 36.73
N PHE A 838 10.66 9.43 36.14
CA PHE A 838 10.75 9.87 34.75
C PHE A 838 11.28 11.31 34.65
N ALA A 839 12.55 11.44 34.27
CA ALA A 839 13.15 12.73 33.94
C ALA A 839 12.98 13.06 32.45
N TRP A 840 12.26 14.15 32.15
CA TRP A 840 11.90 14.61 30.79
C TRP A 840 13.11 14.86 29.88
N ASN A 841 14.30 15.16 30.43
CA ASN A 841 15.50 15.50 29.66
C ASN A 841 16.46 14.33 29.39
N HIS A 842 16.22 13.13 29.94
CA HIS A 842 17.11 11.98 29.71
C HIS A 842 16.45 10.59 29.73
N SER A 843 15.19 10.47 30.15
CA SER A 843 14.53 9.15 30.26
C SER A 843 14.08 8.63 28.91
N GLY A 844 13.61 9.53 28.03
CA GLY A 844 13.26 9.24 26.65
C GLY A 844 14.45 8.74 25.84
N LYS A 845 14.20 7.81 24.92
CA LYS A 845 15.20 7.19 24.03
C LYS A 845 15.48 8.00 22.78
N ASN A 846 14.65 9.00 22.50
CA ASN A 846 14.68 9.83 21.31
C ASN A 846 15.36 11.21 21.54
N ILE A 847 16.05 11.41 22.66
CA ILE A 847 16.58 12.72 23.07
C ILE A 847 17.99 12.96 22.50
N VAL A 848 18.19 14.13 21.92
CA VAL A 848 19.49 14.61 21.42
C VAL A 848 19.80 15.98 22.01
N VAL A 849 21.01 16.17 22.56
CA VAL A 849 21.49 17.50 23.00
C VAL A 849 21.83 18.34 21.78
N ALA A 850 21.27 19.54 21.69
CA ALA A 850 21.25 20.38 20.48
C ALA A 850 21.88 21.77 20.68
N GLY A 851 22.74 21.91 21.69
CA GLY A 851 23.48 23.14 21.99
C GLY A 851 23.05 23.78 23.31
N ASN A 852 23.46 25.03 23.51
CA ASN A 852 23.21 25.80 24.73
C ASN A 852 22.90 27.26 24.37
N PHE A 853 21.94 27.87 25.05
CA PHE A 853 21.73 29.31 25.01
C PHE A 853 22.73 30.04 25.91
N THR A 854 23.08 31.26 25.52
CA THR A 854 23.84 32.18 26.38
C THR A 854 22.93 32.77 27.48
N GLU A 855 23.51 33.36 28.51
CA GLU A 855 22.73 34.05 29.56
C GLU A 855 21.82 35.16 28.98
N GLU A 856 22.32 35.94 28.01
CA GLU A 856 21.54 36.98 27.32
C GLU A 856 20.38 36.37 26.50
N GLU A 857 20.59 35.22 25.87
CA GLU A 857 19.53 34.50 25.17
C GLU A 857 18.49 33.92 26.13
N MET A 858 18.92 33.46 27.31
CA MET A 858 18.01 32.97 28.35
C MET A 858 17.12 34.09 28.88
N GLU A 859 17.63 35.28 29.12
CA GLU A 859 16.81 36.45 29.52
C GLU A 859 15.73 36.80 28.48
N LYS A 860 16.00 36.52 27.20
CA LYS A 860 15.10 36.87 26.10
C LYS A 860 14.10 35.78 25.75
N TYR A 861 14.51 34.51 25.81
CA TYR A 861 13.76 33.38 25.26
C TYR A 861 13.35 32.35 26.33
N TYR A 862 13.60 32.59 27.61
CA TYR A 862 13.11 31.75 28.71
C TYR A 862 12.19 32.59 29.61
N LEU A 863 10.94 32.74 29.17
CA LEU A 863 9.99 33.69 29.76
C LEU A 863 8.94 32.99 30.61
N HIS A 864 8.68 33.57 31.78
CA HIS A 864 7.60 33.19 32.70
C HIS A 864 6.63 34.36 32.87
N PHE A 865 5.34 34.05 33.00
CA PHE A 865 4.26 35.03 33.04
C PHE A 865 3.44 34.95 34.33
#